data_AF-V9FUX2-F1
#
_entry.id   AF-V9FUX2-F1
#
_cell.length_a   1.000
_cell.length_b   1.000
_cell.length_c   1.000
_cell.angle_alpha   90.00
_cell.angle_beta   90.00
_cell.angle_gamma   90.00
#
_symmetry.space_group_name_H-M   'P 1'
#
loop_
_entity.id
_entity.type
_entity.pdbx_description
1 polymer ?
#
loop_
_entity_poly.entity_id
_entity_poly.type
_entity_poly.pdbx_seq_one_letter_code
_entity_poly.pdbx_strand_id
1 'polypeptide(L)'
;MLCRRLTVAAGCLACCWWEAQYTAASESSVAFEQQVEEQQGGSSMDLAAMLKAANDQEADTQQEQERQQNTKETEEDTATFEVTPIPTQAAIDTPMEASQVREALHLAREAVVAKMDADGSMSLLLSASGSQMSDEVRRQQEAEELARDTLLLPKGEMKPRNFKCLGWKSTGGCSPYGPRKPVNDFSCTKMVPHGHSGYCEVEDTDTGERFRVMRRYCSSSRWEMSFRCSDASNFVNFHFKAREAADNALTPGFALPNIQNATNEQQRDGIVMVVYPKLIPSAYATIKTLREVLGCRLPIEIWYRKAEMNADPNAMKPLSALAADNETSTMSFHEITDWHASGYGAKVFAIYNSYFERILFLDADNVPSRDPTFLFSSPEFVENGAVFWPDFWHPGRTIFNIHSQSLLWELIDMPFINMFEQESGQLLIDRRRHAEALELVKFYTFHRPSHFDYMKLVHGDKDLFRLAWLKLGAPFHMIKAPPALAGKTINESFCGLTMVQHDAQGEVLFLHRNSHKLLGEPLREEVDYRSRAIARSRKKAEIRTRYRNEGKEIPPWSELDALVQAEETPAPTIEPPEPDGYPDSIVWTHLLSFNSTSKQENYYVKTYNADPEFPKSQNCYGERNVSKSKHFYAQEVADLPFAGLETDLRRFAAEAVEIKKA
;
A
#
# COMPACT_ATOMS: atom_id res chain seq x y z
N MET A 1 8.20 55.54 41.13
CA MET A 1 9.40 56.40 41.11
C MET A 1 10.61 55.63 41.65
N LEU A 2 11.82 56.20 41.59
CA LEU A 2 13.09 55.46 41.62
C LEU A 2 13.48 54.86 42.99
N CYS A 3 13.58 53.53 43.00
CA CYS A 3 14.72 52.71 43.47
C CYS A 3 15.83 53.34 44.33
N ARG A 4 16.16 52.71 45.47
CA ARG A 4 17.56 52.31 45.82
C ARG A 4 17.67 51.33 47.02
N ARG A 5 18.39 50.20 46.78
CA ARG A 5 19.25 49.45 47.74
C ARG A 5 18.54 48.67 48.89
N LEU A 6 19.13 47.63 49.51
CA LEU A 6 20.53 47.11 49.53
C LEU A 6 20.60 45.57 49.84
N THR A 7 21.56 44.85 49.22
CA THR A 7 22.23 43.56 49.61
C THR A 7 21.48 42.37 50.25
N VAL A 8 21.68 41.16 49.70
CA VAL A 8 22.74 40.13 50.00
C VAL A 8 22.75 39.14 48.80
N ALA A 9 23.78 38.41 48.35
CA ALA A 9 25.22 38.26 48.66
C ALA A 9 26.07 38.83 47.48
N ALA A 10 27.39 38.69 47.22
CA ALA A 10 28.57 37.92 47.67
C ALA A 10 28.76 36.46 47.15
N GLY A 11 29.74 36.23 46.25
CA GLY A 11 30.11 34.87 45.79
C GLY A 11 30.92 34.67 44.48
N CYS A 12 31.45 35.70 43.82
CA CYS A 12 32.14 35.53 42.53
C CYS A 12 33.49 34.78 42.63
N LEU A 13 33.53 33.49 42.23
CA LEU A 13 34.78 32.81 41.84
C LEU A 13 34.58 31.54 40.96
N ALA A 14 33.41 31.37 40.32
CA ALA A 14 33.03 30.13 39.60
C ALA A 14 32.61 30.32 38.12
N CYS A 15 32.74 31.50 37.53
CA CYS A 15 32.19 31.80 36.20
C CYS A 15 33.19 31.69 35.02
N CYS A 16 34.48 31.43 35.26
CA CYS A 16 35.49 31.41 34.19
C CYS A 16 35.89 30.00 33.70
N TRP A 17 35.12 28.97 34.04
CA TRP A 17 35.34 27.57 33.61
C TRP A 17 34.09 26.94 32.97
N TRP A 18 33.04 27.72 32.69
CA TRP A 18 31.74 27.20 32.22
C TRP A 18 31.20 27.82 30.92
N GLU A 19 32.01 28.58 30.20
CA GLU A 19 31.71 29.06 28.83
C GLU A 19 32.50 28.32 27.74
N ALA A 20 33.35 27.34 28.11
CA ALA A 20 34.26 26.64 27.20
C ALA A 20 33.78 25.23 26.75
N GLN A 21 32.53 24.85 27.05
CA GLN A 21 31.97 23.54 26.68
C GLN A 21 30.64 23.59 25.90
N TYR A 22 30.01 24.76 25.75
CA TYR A 22 28.75 24.88 25.01
C TYR A 22 28.92 25.15 23.50
N THR A 23 30.14 25.42 23.04
CA THR A 23 30.47 25.69 21.63
C THR A 23 30.88 24.45 20.82
N ALA A 24 30.96 23.27 21.46
CA ALA A 24 31.28 21.99 20.80
C ALA A 24 30.05 21.10 20.54
N ALA A 25 28.84 21.56 20.92
CA ALA A 25 27.59 20.80 20.81
C ALA A 25 26.63 21.32 19.71
N SER A 26 27.01 22.41 19.01
CA SER A 26 26.19 23.09 17.99
C SER A 26 26.59 22.79 16.54
N GLU A 27 27.68 22.06 16.32
CA GLU A 27 28.14 21.68 14.96
C GLU A 27 27.69 20.26 14.55
N SER A 28 27.27 19.43 15.50
CA SER A 28 26.78 18.07 15.25
C SER A 28 25.27 17.98 14.98
N SER A 29 24.48 19.00 15.34
CA SER A 29 23.05 19.07 15.02
C SER A 29 22.80 19.43 13.55
N VAL A 30 23.54 20.43 13.04
CA VAL A 30 23.38 20.95 11.67
C VAL A 30 23.65 19.88 10.60
N ALA A 31 24.59 18.97 10.87
CA ALA A 31 24.88 17.84 9.99
C ALA A 31 23.76 16.77 9.94
N PHE A 32 22.87 16.74 10.93
CA PHE A 32 21.71 15.83 10.96
C PHE A 32 20.48 16.47 10.30
N GLU A 33 20.27 17.78 10.51
CA GLU A 33 19.17 18.53 9.87
C GLU A 33 19.29 18.55 8.34
N GLN A 34 20.51 18.68 7.79
CA GLN A 34 20.74 18.62 6.33
C GLN A 34 20.52 17.23 5.71
N GLN A 35 20.40 16.14 6.48
CA GLN A 35 20.07 14.81 5.96
C GLN A 35 18.56 14.51 5.98
N VAL A 36 17.73 15.39 6.55
CA VAL A 36 16.27 15.22 6.66
C VAL A 36 15.51 15.93 5.52
N GLU A 37 16.06 17.00 4.94
CA GLU A 37 15.38 17.73 3.85
C GLU A 37 15.35 16.95 2.51
N GLU A 38 16.38 16.16 2.17
CA GLU A 38 16.40 15.38 0.91
C GLU A 38 15.40 14.21 0.85
N GLN A 39 14.73 13.85 1.95
CA GLN A 39 13.67 12.83 1.96
C GLN A 39 12.24 13.38 1.87
N GLN A 40 12.05 14.71 1.81
CA GLN A 40 10.72 15.33 1.79
C GLN A 40 10.07 15.41 0.39
N GLY A 41 10.76 14.91 -0.64
CA GLY A 41 10.23 14.71 -1.99
C GLY A 41 9.25 13.55 -2.10
N GLY A 42 8.16 13.59 -1.32
CA GLY A 42 7.14 12.54 -1.21
C GLY A 42 6.26 12.38 -2.45
N SER A 43 6.85 12.06 -3.61
CA SER A 43 6.11 11.61 -4.78
C SER A 43 5.37 10.32 -4.45
N SER A 44 4.08 10.24 -4.77
CA SER A 44 3.36 8.97 -4.81
C SER A 44 3.96 8.13 -5.94
N MET A 45 4.90 7.22 -5.61
CA MET A 45 5.44 6.30 -6.60
C MET A 45 4.28 5.54 -7.26
N ASP A 46 4.15 5.74 -8.57
CA ASP A 46 3.11 5.10 -9.37
C ASP A 46 3.24 3.58 -9.25
N LEU A 47 2.10 2.88 -9.18
CA LEU A 47 2.07 1.42 -9.29
C LEU A 47 2.77 0.97 -10.58
N ALA A 48 2.64 1.75 -11.66
CA ALA A 48 3.37 1.54 -12.90
C ALA A 48 4.90 1.72 -12.75
N ALA A 49 5.38 2.62 -11.90
CA ALA A 49 6.82 2.79 -11.64
C ALA A 49 7.39 1.61 -10.84
N MET A 50 6.65 1.09 -9.85
CA MET A 50 7.03 -0.11 -9.10
C MET A 50 7.02 -1.37 -9.98
N LEU A 51 6.06 -1.50 -10.90
CA LEU A 51 5.98 -2.64 -11.83
C LEU A 51 7.01 -2.53 -12.96
N LYS A 52 7.37 -1.32 -13.41
CA LYS A 52 8.46 -1.09 -14.36
C LYS A 52 9.81 -1.59 -13.80
N ALA A 53 10.10 -1.32 -12.53
CA ALA A 53 11.29 -1.85 -11.84
C ALA A 53 11.32 -3.39 -11.70
N ALA A 54 10.18 -4.07 -11.88
CA ALA A 54 10.12 -5.53 -11.96
C ALA A 54 10.29 -6.06 -13.40
N ASN A 55 9.89 -5.30 -14.43
CA ASN A 55 10.11 -5.64 -15.85
C ASN A 55 11.53 -5.35 -16.34
N ASP A 56 12.22 -4.34 -15.79
CA ASP A 56 13.57 -3.93 -16.21
C ASP A 56 14.69 -4.94 -15.80
N GLN A 57 14.35 -6.18 -15.42
CA GLN A 57 15.31 -7.23 -15.00
C GLN A 57 15.69 -8.25 -16.10
N GLU A 58 15.07 -8.24 -17.28
CA GLU A 58 15.51 -9.06 -18.43
C GLU A 58 16.54 -8.30 -19.30
N ALA A 59 17.74 -8.04 -18.74
CA ALA A 59 18.77 -7.24 -19.40
C ALA A 59 20.23 -7.61 -19.06
N ASP A 60 20.59 -8.91 -19.03
CA ASP A 60 22.01 -9.34 -19.04
C ASP A 60 22.26 -10.56 -19.94
N THR A 61 22.27 -10.32 -21.25
CA THR A 61 22.45 -11.35 -22.28
C THR A 61 23.90 -11.81 -22.40
N GLN A 62 24.28 -12.90 -21.70
CA GLN A 62 25.51 -13.64 -22.05
C GLN A 62 25.58 -15.14 -21.71
N GLN A 63 24.49 -15.81 -21.29
CA GLN A 63 24.48 -17.28 -21.04
C GLN A 63 23.42 -18.07 -21.83
N GLU A 64 22.79 -17.47 -22.85
CA GLU A 64 21.61 -18.07 -23.50
C GLU A 64 21.88 -18.76 -24.85
N GLN A 65 23.09 -18.63 -25.41
CA GLN A 65 23.44 -19.20 -26.73
C GLN A 65 23.74 -20.72 -26.70
N GLU A 66 24.02 -21.33 -25.54
CA GLU A 66 24.32 -22.76 -25.44
C GLU A 66 23.08 -23.65 -25.23
N ARG A 67 21.88 -23.09 -25.00
CA ARG A 67 20.64 -23.88 -24.84
C ARG A 67 19.87 -24.15 -26.13
N GLN A 68 20.11 -23.41 -27.22
CA GLN A 68 19.30 -23.49 -28.45
C GLN A 68 19.73 -24.59 -29.46
N GLN A 69 20.20 -25.75 -28.98
CA GLN A 69 20.60 -26.87 -29.87
C GLN A 69 20.06 -28.26 -29.51
N ASN A 70 19.17 -28.40 -28.53
CA ASN A 70 18.48 -29.68 -28.26
C ASN A 70 17.03 -29.45 -27.80
N THR A 71 16.15 -29.15 -28.76
CA THR A 71 14.69 -29.18 -28.54
C THR A 71 14.03 -29.89 -29.71
N LYS A 72 13.66 -31.15 -29.47
CA LYS A 72 12.77 -31.92 -30.34
C LYS A 72 11.78 -32.68 -29.47
N GLU A 73 10.50 -32.37 -29.64
CA GLU A 73 9.35 -33.23 -29.30
C GLU A 73 9.33 -33.77 -27.85
N THR A 74 8.96 -32.90 -26.90
CA THR A 74 8.30 -33.31 -25.64
C THR A 74 7.16 -32.34 -25.34
N GLU A 75 6.04 -32.85 -24.82
CA GLU A 75 4.84 -32.05 -24.49
C GLU A 75 5.03 -31.31 -23.15
N GLU A 76 4.54 -30.07 -23.05
CA GLU A 76 4.64 -29.27 -21.82
C GLU A 76 3.58 -29.69 -20.80
N ASP A 77 3.95 -30.61 -19.91
CA ASP A 77 3.19 -30.89 -18.69
C ASP A 77 3.16 -29.62 -17.81
N THR A 78 1.98 -29.01 -17.70
CA THR A 78 1.81 -27.72 -17.04
C THR A 78 1.74 -27.91 -15.52
N ALA A 79 2.91 -27.99 -14.88
CA ALA A 79 3.07 -28.19 -13.45
C ALA A 79 2.43 -27.05 -12.61
N THR A 80 1.15 -27.23 -12.27
CA THR A 80 0.45 -26.37 -11.33
C THR A 80 1.06 -26.53 -9.94
N PHE A 81 1.77 -25.50 -9.47
CA PHE A 81 2.19 -25.39 -8.07
C PHE A 81 0.98 -25.18 -7.15
N GLU A 82 0.26 -26.27 -6.86
CA GLU A 82 -0.69 -26.30 -5.76
C GLU A 82 0.07 -26.13 -4.44
N VAL A 83 0.07 -24.90 -3.92
CA VAL A 83 0.49 -24.60 -2.54
C VAL A 83 -0.60 -25.10 -1.60
N THR A 84 -0.72 -26.42 -1.50
CA THR A 84 -1.50 -27.10 -0.47
C THR A 84 -0.97 -26.65 0.90
N PRO A 85 -1.82 -26.10 1.79
CA PRO A 85 -1.39 -25.76 3.13
C PRO A 85 -0.92 -27.04 3.84
N ILE A 86 0.35 -27.09 4.24
CA ILE A 86 0.86 -28.23 5.00
C ILE A 86 0.03 -28.33 6.30
N PRO A 87 -0.63 -29.46 6.60
CA PRO A 87 -1.58 -29.55 7.73
C PRO A 87 -1.01 -29.16 9.10
N THR A 88 0.32 -29.17 9.24
CA THR A 88 1.04 -28.76 10.45
C THR A 88 0.84 -27.29 10.80
N GLN A 89 0.70 -26.37 9.84
CA GLN A 89 0.63 -24.93 10.16
C GLN A 89 -0.67 -24.55 10.88
N ALA A 90 -1.79 -25.23 10.59
CA ALA A 90 -3.04 -25.06 11.33
C ALA A 90 -3.04 -25.84 12.67
N ALA A 91 -2.35 -26.99 12.75
CA ALA A 91 -2.25 -27.77 13.97
C ALA A 91 -1.35 -27.13 15.04
N ILE A 92 -0.35 -26.35 14.63
CA ILE A 92 0.57 -25.59 15.49
C ILE A 92 -0.11 -24.40 16.20
N ASP A 93 -1.24 -23.93 15.68
CA ASP A 93 -1.83 -22.62 16.03
C ASP A 93 -2.76 -22.63 17.26
N THR A 94 -2.78 -23.73 18.03
CA THR A 94 -3.63 -23.90 19.23
C THR A 94 -2.84 -23.66 20.52
N PRO A 95 -3.42 -23.10 21.61
CA PRO A 95 -2.78 -23.09 22.93
C PRO A 95 -2.47 -24.52 23.39
N MET A 96 -1.19 -24.83 23.53
CA MET A 96 -0.66 -26.19 23.68
C MET A 96 0.42 -26.23 24.76
N GLU A 97 0.46 -27.34 25.51
CA GLU A 97 1.52 -27.62 26.48
C GLU A 97 2.90 -27.66 25.79
N ALA A 98 3.96 -27.29 26.51
CA ALA A 98 5.29 -27.20 25.93
C ALA A 98 5.79 -28.53 25.32
N SER A 99 5.31 -29.67 25.82
CA SER A 99 5.53 -31.01 25.25
C SER A 99 4.85 -31.20 23.89
N GLN A 100 3.62 -30.69 23.73
CA GLN A 100 2.85 -30.76 22.49
C GLN A 100 3.44 -29.83 21.41
N VAL A 101 3.95 -28.65 21.81
CA VAL A 101 4.65 -27.72 20.90
C VAL A 101 5.94 -28.35 20.35
N ARG A 102 6.69 -29.08 21.18
CA ARG A 102 7.88 -29.83 20.76
C ARG A 102 7.53 -30.92 19.74
N GLU A 103 6.47 -31.69 19.98
CA GLU A 103 6.01 -32.72 19.04
C GLU A 103 5.53 -32.12 17.72
N ALA A 104 4.78 -31.02 17.76
CA ALA A 104 4.32 -30.33 16.55
C ALA A 104 5.49 -29.76 15.72
N LEU A 105 6.53 -29.22 16.37
CA LEU A 105 7.78 -28.80 15.73
C LEU A 105 8.56 -29.97 15.12
N HIS A 106 8.59 -31.13 15.80
CA HIS A 106 9.20 -32.35 15.29
C HIS A 106 8.46 -32.86 14.04
N LEU A 107 7.14 -33.01 14.10
CA LEU A 107 6.32 -33.43 12.95
C LEU A 107 6.41 -32.44 11.77
N ALA A 108 6.51 -31.13 12.04
CA ALA A 108 6.74 -30.13 11.00
C ALA A 108 8.13 -30.23 10.35
N ARG A 109 9.16 -30.62 11.11
CA ARG A 109 10.50 -30.90 10.58
C ARG A 109 10.49 -32.15 9.69
N GLU A 110 9.92 -33.26 10.15
CA GLU A 110 9.88 -34.50 9.37
C GLU A 110 9.07 -34.35 8.08
N ALA A 111 7.98 -33.56 8.09
CA ALA A 111 7.25 -33.21 6.88
C ALA A 111 8.10 -32.40 5.86
N VAL A 112 8.99 -31.53 6.33
CA VAL A 112 9.93 -30.80 5.46
C VAL A 112 11.03 -31.72 4.92
N VAL A 113 11.57 -32.62 5.74
CA VAL A 113 12.58 -33.61 5.30
C VAL A 113 11.98 -34.55 4.25
N ALA A 114 10.81 -35.15 4.52
CA ALA A 114 10.13 -36.03 3.56
C ALA A 114 9.80 -35.33 2.23
N LYS A 115 9.50 -34.02 2.26
CA LYS A 115 9.37 -33.23 1.03
C LYS A 115 10.72 -33.00 0.33
N MET A 116 11.77 -32.64 1.05
CA MET A 116 13.12 -32.48 0.47
C MET A 116 13.62 -33.77 -0.20
N ASP A 117 13.26 -34.93 0.34
CA ASP A 117 13.61 -36.24 -0.21
C ASP A 117 12.83 -36.53 -1.50
N ALA A 118 11.52 -36.23 -1.52
CA ALA A 118 10.68 -36.35 -2.71
C ALA A 118 11.07 -35.38 -3.83
N ASP A 119 11.42 -34.14 -3.48
CA ASP A 119 11.89 -33.08 -4.40
C ASP A 119 13.36 -33.29 -4.84
N GLY A 120 13.98 -34.44 -4.54
CA GLY A 120 15.37 -34.76 -4.90
C GLY A 120 16.43 -33.80 -4.33
N SER A 121 16.04 -32.99 -3.34
CA SER A 121 16.75 -31.80 -2.87
C SER A 121 17.54 -32.03 -1.56
N MET A 122 17.59 -33.27 -1.07
CA MET A 122 18.46 -33.66 0.04
C MET A 122 19.93 -33.74 -0.39
N SER A 123 20.77 -32.93 0.26
CA SER A 123 22.23 -33.12 0.24
C SER A 123 22.62 -34.35 1.08
N LEU A 124 23.63 -35.10 0.63
CA LEU A 124 24.13 -36.36 1.22
C LEU A 124 24.76 -36.16 2.62
N LEU A 125 23.94 -35.91 3.64
CA LEU A 125 24.39 -35.60 5.02
C LEU A 125 23.70 -36.44 6.12
N LEU A 126 22.74 -37.31 5.80
CA LEU A 126 22.00 -38.13 6.77
C LEU A 126 22.39 -39.63 6.83
N SER A 127 23.39 -40.07 6.07
CA SER A 127 23.80 -41.49 5.97
C SER A 127 25.14 -41.84 6.63
N ALA A 128 25.57 -41.08 7.66
CA ALA A 128 26.91 -41.18 8.26
C ALA A 128 26.92 -41.79 9.68
N SER A 129 26.36 -42.99 9.85
CA SER A 129 26.47 -43.75 11.12
C SER A 129 27.83 -44.46 11.23
N GLY A 130 28.86 -43.76 11.69
CA GLY A 130 30.20 -44.34 11.85
C GLY A 130 31.23 -43.39 12.47
N SER A 131 32.41 -43.92 12.81
CA SER A 131 33.48 -43.24 13.54
C SER A 131 34.24 -42.14 12.78
N GLN A 132 33.69 -41.66 11.65
CA GLN A 132 34.19 -40.53 10.87
C GLN A 132 33.04 -39.63 10.36
N MET A 133 32.15 -39.21 11.26
CA MET A 133 31.31 -38.03 11.00
C MET A 133 32.20 -36.80 10.76
N SER A 134 31.83 -35.96 9.79
CA SER A 134 32.50 -34.66 9.60
C SER A 134 32.11 -33.67 10.71
N ASP A 135 32.98 -32.71 10.98
CA ASP A 135 32.68 -31.60 11.91
C ASP A 135 31.48 -30.75 11.47
N GLU A 136 31.04 -30.84 10.21
CA GLU A 136 29.80 -30.22 9.74
C GLU A 136 28.56 -30.99 10.19
N VAL A 137 28.52 -32.32 9.99
CA VAL A 137 27.41 -33.17 10.48
C VAL A 137 27.33 -33.10 12.02
N ARG A 138 28.48 -33.09 12.72
CA ARG A 138 28.51 -32.92 14.17
C ARG A 138 27.93 -31.58 14.63
N ARG A 139 28.37 -30.45 14.05
CA ARG A 139 27.80 -29.12 14.36
C ARG A 139 26.32 -29.03 14.00
N GLN A 140 25.86 -29.72 12.95
CA GLN A 140 24.45 -29.78 12.60
C GLN A 140 23.64 -30.53 13.67
N GLN A 141 24.09 -31.70 14.13
CA GLN A 141 23.44 -32.45 15.20
C GLN A 141 23.40 -31.65 16.51
N GLU A 142 24.51 -31.03 16.90
CA GLU A 142 24.58 -30.13 18.07
C GLU A 142 23.56 -28.97 17.97
N ALA A 143 23.39 -28.39 16.77
CA ALA A 143 22.44 -27.32 16.51
C ALA A 143 20.97 -27.76 16.40
N GLU A 144 20.69 -29.03 16.07
CA GLU A 144 19.35 -29.65 16.09
C GLU A 144 18.94 -30.00 17.53
N GLU A 145 19.85 -30.54 18.33
CA GLU A 145 19.62 -30.86 19.75
C GLU A 145 19.22 -29.60 20.53
N LEU A 146 20.02 -28.53 20.42
CA LEU A 146 19.74 -27.22 21.03
C LEU A 146 18.41 -26.60 20.57
N ALA A 147 17.99 -26.87 19.34
CA ALA A 147 16.74 -26.32 18.80
C ALA A 147 15.48 -27.00 19.37
N ARG A 148 15.58 -28.18 19.99
CA ARG A 148 14.41 -28.89 20.54
C ARG A 148 13.78 -28.19 21.74
N ASP A 149 14.58 -27.45 22.52
CA ASP A 149 14.09 -26.64 23.63
C ASP A 149 13.64 -25.23 23.21
N THR A 150 13.86 -24.83 21.94
CA THR A 150 13.34 -23.55 21.42
C THR A 150 11.89 -23.70 20.95
N LEU A 151 10.95 -23.19 21.76
CA LEU A 151 9.51 -23.27 21.53
C LEU A 151 9.01 -22.25 20.49
N LEU A 152 7.72 -22.29 20.18
CA LEU A 152 7.02 -21.21 19.50
C LEU A 152 6.42 -20.25 20.52
N LEU A 153 6.33 -18.97 20.18
CA LEU A 153 5.63 -17.99 21.01
C LEU A 153 4.13 -18.38 21.12
N PRO A 154 3.52 -18.38 22.31
CA PRO A 154 2.09 -18.57 22.45
C PRO A 154 1.28 -17.49 21.70
N LYS A 155 0.15 -17.87 21.10
CA LYS A 155 -0.78 -16.93 20.45
C LYS A 155 -1.67 -16.24 21.48
N GLY A 156 -2.14 -15.02 21.15
CA GLY A 156 -3.09 -14.29 22.00
C GLY A 156 -2.52 -13.81 23.34
N GLU A 157 -1.21 -13.60 23.45
CA GLU A 157 -0.62 -13.07 24.69
C GLU A 157 -1.07 -11.62 24.94
N MET A 158 -1.75 -11.41 26.08
CA MET A 158 -2.31 -10.13 26.52
C MET A 158 -1.33 -9.32 27.38
N LYS A 159 -0.02 -9.54 27.24
CA LYS A 159 1.05 -8.83 27.95
C LYS A 159 2.31 -8.72 27.07
N PRO A 160 3.10 -7.65 27.18
CA PRO A 160 4.41 -7.59 26.55
C PRO A 160 5.42 -8.49 27.28
N ARG A 161 6.39 -9.04 26.54
CA ARG A 161 7.52 -9.84 27.06
C ARG A 161 8.86 -9.17 26.74
N ASN A 162 9.83 -9.34 27.64
CA ASN A 162 11.16 -8.74 27.53
C ASN A 162 12.13 -9.67 26.78
N PHE A 163 12.24 -9.49 25.46
CA PHE A 163 13.07 -10.36 24.62
C PHE A 163 14.50 -9.86 24.41
N LYS A 164 15.45 -10.75 24.71
CA LYS A 164 16.87 -10.66 24.37
C LYS A 164 17.14 -11.53 23.14
N CYS A 165 17.65 -10.95 22.05
CA CYS A 165 18.00 -11.71 20.86
C CYS A 165 19.23 -12.61 21.09
N LEU A 166 19.16 -13.86 20.59
CA LEU A 166 20.27 -14.82 20.54
C LEU A 166 20.81 -15.06 19.12
N GLY A 167 20.06 -14.70 18.07
CA GLY A 167 20.55 -14.59 16.69
C GLY A 167 19.65 -15.24 15.65
N TRP A 168 20.06 -15.16 14.38
CA TRP A 168 19.40 -15.83 13.27
C TRP A 168 19.81 -17.29 13.18
N LYS A 169 18.83 -18.19 13.09
CA LYS A 169 18.96 -19.64 13.00
C LYS A 169 18.47 -20.12 11.64
N SER A 170 19.41 -20.46 10.76
CA SER A 170 19.14 -20.84 9.37
C SER A 170 18.70 -22.30 9.23
N THR A 171 17.80 -22.59 8.28
CA THR A 171 17.19 -23.92 8.07
C THR A 171 17.15 -24.33 6.59
N GLY A 172 17.01 -25.63 6.33
CA GLY A 172 16.79 -26.21 5.01
C GLY A 172 15.33 -26.20 4.54
N GLY A 173 15.10 -26.78 3.35
CA GLY A 173 13.75 -27.03 2.82
C GLY A 173 12.88 -25.80 2.58
N CYS A 174 13.49 -24.61 2.45
CA CYS A 174 12.79 -23.33 2.36
C CYS A 174 11.74 -23.08 3.46
N SER A 175 11.91 -23.67 4.64
CA SER A 175 10.93 -23.68 5.73
C SER A 175 11.58 -23.35 7.08
N PRO A 176 10.95 -22.56 7.97
CA PRO A 176 11.48 -22.24 9.30
C PRO A 176 11.52 -23.47 10.23
N TYR A 177 10.88 -24.57 9.84
CA TYR A 177 10.86 -25.85 10.56
C TYR A 177 11.83 -26.89 9.96
N GLY A 178 12.49 -26.58 8.83
CA GLY A 178 13.42 -27.50 8.16
C GLY A 178 14.71 -27.76 8.95
N PRO A 179 15.52 -28.75 8.51
CA PRO A 179 16.74 -29.16 9.22
C PRO A 179 17.74 -28.02 9.35
N ARG A 180 18.45 -27.95 10.48
CA ARG A 180 19.32 -26.81 10.83
C ARG A 180 20.52 -26.69 9.89
N LYS A 181 20.88 -25.45 9.53
CA LYS A 181 22.06 -25.10 8.70
C LYS A 181 22.97 -24.10 9.45
N PRO A 182 23.66 -24.52 10.53
CA PRO A 182 24.37 -23.61 11.43
C PRO A 182 25.53 -22.82 10.78
N VAL A 183 26.05 -23.26 9.64
CA VAL A 183 27.03 -22.50 8.82
C VAL A 183 26.45 -21.16 8.33
N ASN A 184 25.13 -21.06 8.21
CA ASN A 184 24.40 -19.89 7.74
C ASN A 184 23.66 -19.14 8.87
N ASP A 185 23.93 -19.44 10.15
CA ASP A 185 23.44 -18.65 11.28
C ASP A 185 24.11 -17.26 11.32
N PHE A 186 23.39 -16.23 11.77
CA PHE A 186 23.91 -14.85 11.83
C PHE A 186 23.71 -14.19 13.20
N SER A 187 24.52 -13.19 13.52
CA SER A 187 24.37 -12.37 14.72
C SER A 187 23.11 -11.50 14.66
N CYS A 188 22.62 -11.09 15.83
CA CYS A 188 21.42 -10.25 15.97
C CYS A 188 21.44 -8.96 15.13
N THR A 189 22.61 -8.39 14.88
CA THR A 189 22.79 -7.12 14.15
C THR A 189 23.01 -7.27 12.65
N LYS A 190 23.27 -8.49 12.15
CA LYS A 190 23.45 -8.76 10.72
C LYS A 190 22.08 -8.89 10.06
N MET A 191 21.93 -8.27 8.89
CA MET A 191 20.71 -8.34 8.10
C MET A 191 20.54 -9.74 7.50
N VAL A 192 19.34 -10.31 7.61
CA VAL A 192 19.01 -11.62 7.02
C VAL A 192 18.70 -11.41 5.53
N PRO A 193 19.43 -12.02 4.58
CA PRO A 193 19.20 -11.80 3.15
C PRO A 193 17.85 -12.37 2.67
N HIS A 194 17.37 -11.90 1.51
CA HIS A 194 16.25 -12.52 0.80
C HIS A 194 16.51 -14.00 0.47
N GLY A 195 15.47 -14.83 0.38
CA GLY A 195 15.58 -16.26 0.07
C GLY A 195 16.11 -17.16 1.19
N HIS A 196 16.49 -16.63 2.36
CA HIS A 196 16.92 -17.43 3.51
C HIS A 196 15.74 -17.89 4.38
N SER A 197 15.54 -19.20 4.50
CA SER A 197 14.66 -19.82 5.50
C SER A 197 15.33 -19.97 6.87
N GLY A 198 14.54 -19.84 7.94
CA GLY A 198 15.01 -19.90 9.32
C GLY A 198 14.12 -19.14 10.29
N TYR A 199 14.64 -18.82 11.47
CA TYR A 199 13.97 -18.02 12.50
C TYR A 199 14.98 -17.19 13.30
N CYS A 200 14.52 -16.13 13.96
CA CYS A 200 15.26 -15.50 15.04
C CYS A 200 15.02 -16.28 16.35
N GLU A 201 16.09 -16.66 17.03
CA GLU A 201 16.02 -17.18 18.41
C GLU A 201 16.07 -16.00 19.37
N VAL A 202 15.09 -15.94 20.28
CA VAL A 202 15.02 -14.97 21.38
C VAL A 202 14.90 -15.69 22.72
N GLU A 203 15.42 -15.06 23.77
CA GLU A 203 15.35 -15.49 25.16
C GLU A 203 14.50 -14.46 25.92
N ASP A 204 13.45 -14.93 26.61
CA ASP A 204 12.67 -14.11 27.54
C ASP A 204 13.51 -13.88 28.81
N THR A 205 13.78 -12.62 29.17
CA THR A 205 14.63 -12.31 30.32
C THR A 205 13.98 -12.59 31.67
N ASP A 206 12.65 -12.73 31.70
CA ASP A 206 11.87 -12.82 32.92
C ASP A 206 11.53 -14.28 33.26
N THR A 207 11.40 -15.15 32.25
CA THR A 207 11.20 -16.61 32.42
C THR A 207 12.43 -17.46 32.10
N GLY A 208 13.37 -16.97 31.28
CA GLY A 208 14.47 -17.76 30.73
C GLY A 208 14.08 -18.71 29.59
N GLU A 209 12.81 -18.70 29.16
CA GLU A 209 12.33 -19.49 28.03
C GLU A 209 12.90 -18.97 26.70
N ARG A 210 12.91 -19.84 25.68
CA ARG A 210 13.42 -19.51 24.35
C ARG A 210 12.42 -19.77 23.24
N PHE A 211 12.29 -18.82 22.34
CA PHE A 211 11.26 -18.80 21.31
C PHE A 211 11.84 -18.60 19.90
N ARG A 212 11.21 -19.25 18.93
CA ARG A 212 11.44 -19.07 17.49
C ARG A 212 10.46 -18.01 16.98
N VAL A 213 10.96 -16.85 16.60
CA VAL A 213 10.17 -15.71 16.12
C VAL A 213 10.74 -15.15 14.81
N MET A 214 9.99 -14.30 14.12
CA MET A 214 10.26 -13.84 12.75
C MET A 214 10.54 -15.03 11.81
N ARG A 215 9.69 -16.06 11.87
CA ARG A 215 9.85 -17.31 11.12
C ARG A 215 9.76 -17.06 9.61
N ARG A 216 10.77 -17.51 8.85
CA ARG A 216 10.82 -17.36 7.38
C ARG A 216 10.83 -18.69 6.64
N TYR A 217 9.98 -18.73 5.62
CA TYR A 217 10.17 -19.49 4.40
C TYR A 217 11.03 -18.66 3.42
N CYS A 218 11.56 -19.28 2.36
CA CYS A 218 12.29 -18.54 1.31
C CYS A 218 11.46 -17.41 0.67
N SER A 219 10.14 -17.60 0.62
CA SER A 219 9.12 -16.72 0.05
C SER A 219 8.54 -15.68 1.02
N SER A 220 8.92 -15.66 2.31
CA SER A 220 8.20 -14.85 3.32
C SER A 220 8.29 -13.33 3.14
N SER A 221 9.07 -12.84 2.17
CA SER A 221 9.24 -11.43 1.90
C SER A 221 9.55 -11.16 0.43
N ARG A 222 9.29 -9.93 -0.01
CA ARG A 222 9.90 -9.35 -1.22
C ARG A 222 11.43 -9.34 -1.14
N TRP A 223 12.07 -9.23 -2.31
CA TRP A 223 13.53 -9.12 -2.44
C TRP A 223 14.11 -7.83 -1.84
N GLU A 224 13.29 -6.78 -1.79
CA GLU A 224 13.59 -5.46 -1.22
C GLU A 224 13.66 -5.48 0.32
N MET A 225 13.01 -6.46 0.97
CA MET A 225 12.96 -6.55 2.44
C MET A 225 14.28 -7.07 3.01
N SER A 226 14.79 -6.36 4.01
CA SER A 226 15.76 -6.89 4.96
C SER A 226 15.35 -6.51 6.38
N PHE A 227 15.74 -7.35 7.36
CA PHE A 227 15.55 -7.09 8.78
C PHE A 227 16.68 -7.75 9.57
N ARG A 228 16.73 -7.48 10.88
CA ARG A 228 17.72 -8.00 11.81
C ARG A 228 17.02 -8.68 12.98
N CYS A 229 17.63 -9.70 13.58
CA CYS A 229 17.03 -10.33 14.76
C CYS A 229 17.06 -9.44 16.02
N SER A 230 17.76 -8.30 16.00
CA SER A 230 17.58 -7.21 16.97
C SER A 230 16.15 -6.66 17.01
N ASP A 231 15.44 -6.74 15.89
CA ASP A 231 14.17 -6.08 15.67
C ASP A 231 13.00 -6.92 16.24
N ALA A 232 13.28 -8.20 16.52
CA ALA A 232 12.32 -9.20 16.99
C ALA A 232 11.53 -8.77 18.24
N SER A 233 12.15 -8.06 19.18
CA SER A 233 11.45 -7.59 20.39
C SER A 233 10.37 -6.54 20.07
N ASN A 234 10.58 -5.69 19.06
CA ASN A 234 9.56 -4.74 18.59
C ASN A 234 8.51 -5.41 17.70
N PHE A 235 8.92 -6.35 16.87
CA PHE A 235 8.04 -7.14 15.99
C PHE A 235 7.04 -7.98 16.81
N VAL A 236 7.54 -8.75 17.79
CA VAL A 236 6.69 -9.61 18.63
C VAL A 236 5.73 -8.77 19.48
N ASN A 237 6.22 -7.75 20.19
CA ASN A 237 5.36 -6.91 21.02
C ASN A 237 4.41 -5.99 20.21
N PHE A 238 4.33 -6.12 18.87
CA PHE A 238 3.43 -5.34 18.03
C PHE A 238 1.96 -5.75 18.21
N HIS A 239 1.64 -7.05 18.22
CA HIS A 239 0.26 -7.52 18.37
C HIS A 239 -0.36 -7.11 19.72
N PHE A 240 0.45 -7.07 20.78
CA PHE A 240 0.03 -6.56 22.09
C PHE A 240 -0.35 -5.08 22.02
N LYS A 241 0.54 -4.23 21.49
CA LYS A 241 0.29 -2.79 21.32
C LYS A 241 -0.90 -2.50 20.40
N ALA A 242 -1.12 -3.34 19.39
CA ALA A 242 -2.27 -3.26 18.50
C ALA A 242 -3.59 -3.58 19.23
N ARG A 243 -3.60 -4.60 20.10
CA ARG A 243 -4.76 -4.92 20.95
C ARG A 243 -5.01 -3.82 22.00
N GLU A 244 -3.96 -3.35 22.67
CA GLU A 244 -4.02 -2.23 23.62
C GLU A 244 -4.58 -0.96 22.96
N ALA A 245 -4.20 -0.67 21.71
CA ALA A 245 -4.76 0.43 20.94
C ALA A 245 -6.27 0.26 20.69
N ALA A 246 -6.69 -0.93 20.25
CA ALA A 246 -8.10 -1.26 20.01
C ALA A 246 -8.95 -1.22 21.30
N ASP A 247 -8.42 -1.74 22.42
CA ASP A 247 -9.09 -1.78 23.72
C ASP A 247 -9.47 -0.38 24.26
N ASN A 248 -8.82 0.70 23.80
CA ASN A 248 -9.22 2.08 24.13
C ASN A 248 -10.66 2.39 23.71
N ALA A 249 -11.13 1.82 22.59
CA ALA A 249 -12.49 2.01 22.10
C ALA A 249 -13.56 1.38 23.02
N LEU A 250 -13.16 0.44 23.88
CA LEU A 250 -14.02 -0.23 24.86
C LEU A 250 -14.11 0.53 26.20
N THR A 251 -13.38 1.64 26.35
CA THR A 251 -13.39 2.41 27.61
C THR A 251 -14.72 3.16 27.81
N PRO A 252 -15.30 3.16 29.04
CA PRO A 252 -16.58 3.81 29.28
C PRO A 252 -16.57 5.31 28.97
N GLY A 253 -17.40 5.72 28.01
CA GLY A 253 -17.47 7.10 27.52
C GLY A 253 -16.58 7.40 26.32
N PHE A 254 -15.90 6.40 25.75
CA PHE A 254 -15.25 6.54 24.44
C PHE A 254 -16.27 6.90 23.34
N ALA A 255 -15.86 7.81 22.45
CA ALA A 255 -16.51 8.07 21.19
C ALA A 255 -15.44 8.47 20.15
N LEU A 256 -15.65 8.09 18.89
CA LEU A 256 -14.81 8.57 17.79
C LEU A 256 -15.01 10.10 17.60
N PRO A 257 -14.01 10.82 17.07
CA PRO A 257 -14.14 12.25 16.81
C PRO A 257 -15.36 12.57 15.93
N ASN A 258 -15.97 13.70 16.25
CA ASN A 258 -17.07 14.32 15.51
C ASN A 258 -18.40 13.52 15.45
N ILE A 259 -18.47 12.31 16.02
CA ILE A 259 -19.74 11.61 16.24
C ILE A 259 -20.49 12.30 17.40
N GLN A 260 -21.49 13.11 17.07
CA GLN A 260 -22.41 13.71 18.04
C GLN A 260 -23.51 12.72 18.44
N ASN A 261 -24.15 12.96 19.60
CA ASN A 261 -25.42 12.30 19.95
C ASN A 261 -26.54 12.84 19.04
N ALA A 262 -26.67 12.24 17.86
CA ALA A 262 -27.42 12.80 16.75
C ALA A 262 -28.93 12.95 17.05
N THR A 263 -29.39 14.21 17.12
CA THR A 263 -30.79 14.61 16.95
C THR A 263 -31.09 15.13 15.55
N ASN A 264 -30.06 15.39 14.74
CA ASN A 264 -30.16 15.76 13.33
C ASN A 264 -29.89 14.54 12.44
N GLU A 265 -30.92 14.04 11.74
CA GLU A 265 -30.80 12.92 10.78
C GLU A 265 -29.86 13.28 9.60
N GLN A 266 -29.68 14.57 9.30
CA GLN A 266 -28.85 15.10 8.21
C GLN A 266 -27.34 14.79 8.32
N GLN A 267 -26.84 14.37 9.49
CA GLN A 267 -25.42 14.01 9.68
C GLN A 267 -25.20 12.50 9.80
N ARG A 268 -26.20 11.67 9.46
CA ARG A 268 -26.09 10.23 9.63
C ARG A 268 -25.29 9.55 8.52
N ASP A 269 -25.59 9.85 7.26
CA ASP A 269 -25.06 9.16 6.08
C ASP A 269 -24.39 10.16 5.14
N GLY A 270 -23.22 9.82 4.59
CA GLY A 270 -22.54 10.68 3.61
C GLY A 270 -21.33 10.04 2.93
N ILE A 271 -20.77 10.75 1.95
CA ILE A 271 -19.59 10.35 1.19
C ILE A 271 -18.37 11.10 1.72
N VAL A 272 -17.24 10.41 1.94
CA VAL A 272 -15.98 11.00 2.39
C VAL A 272 -14.93 10.82 1.29
N MET A 273 -14.29 11.92 0.89
CA MET A 273 -13.27 11.93 -0.16
C MET A 273 -12.02 12.67 0.32
N VAL A 274 -10.83 12.21 -0.07
CA VAL A 274 -9.56 12.94 0.13
C VAL A 274 -9.08 13.52 -1.19
N VAL A 275 -8.63 14.78 -1.19
CA VAL A 275 -8.16 15.47 -2.41
C VAL A 275 -6.80 16.16 -2.22
N TYR A 276 -6.01 16.14 -3.30
CA TYR A 276 -4.76 16.87 -3.48
C TYR A 276 -4.69 17.43 -4.91
N PRO A 277 -3.82 18.40 -5.26
CA PRO A 277 -3.97 19.22 -6.47
C PRO A 277 -4.09 18.47 -7.81
N LYS A 278 -3.44 17.31 -7.96
CA LYS A 278 -3.51 16.48 -9.18
C LYS A 278 -4.85 15.74 -9.34
N LEU A 279 -5.58 15.48 -8.24
CA LEU A 279 -6.86 14.77 -8.25
C LEU A 279 -8.08 15.69 -8.24
N ILE A 280 -7.93 17.02 -8.21
CA ILE A 280 -9.07 17.96 -8.29
C ILE A 280 -9.95 17.73 -9.54
N PRO A 281 -9.42 17.54 -10.76
CA PRO A 281 -10.27 17.32 -11.94
C PRO A 281 -11.04 16.00 -11.85
N SER A 282 -10.42 14.95 -11.32
CA SER A 282 -11.08 13.68 -11.01
C SER A 282 -12.19 13.85 -9.96
N ALA A 283 -11.90 14.51 -8.82
CA ALA A 283 -12.88 14.75 -7.77
C ALA A 283 -14.08 15.56 -8.29
N TYR A 284 -13.82 16.63 -9.03
CA TYR A 284 -14.86 17.47 -9.63
C TYR A 284 -15.74 16.65 -10.59
N ALA A 285 -15.14 15.84 -11.47
CA ALA A 285 -15.87 14.98 -12.38
C ALA A 285 -16.71 13.93 -11.66
N THR A 286 -16.16 13.24 -10.66
CA THR A 286 -16.87 12.27 -9.81
C THR A 286 -18.06 12.91 -9.08
N ILE A 287 -17.87 14.08 -8.48
CA ILE A 287 -18.93 14.81 -7.76
C ILE A 287 -20.01 15.32 -8.73
N LYS A 288 -19.63 15.86 -9.89
CA LYS A 288 -20.57 16.37 -10.88
C LYS A 288 -21.40 15.25 -11.51
N THR A 289 -20.78 14.10 -11.81
CA THR A 289 -21.49 12.85 -12.15
C THR A 289 -22.49 12.45 -11.07
N LEU A 290 -22.09 12.41 -9.80
CA LEU A 290 -22.99 12.10 -8.68
C LEU A 290 -24.22 13.03 -8.65
N ARG A 291 -24.05 14.34 -8.88
CA ARG A 291 -25.12 15.35 -8.77
C ARG A 291 -26.03 15.47 -10.00
N GLU A 292 -25.45 15.46 -11.20
CA GLU A 292 -26.16 15.74 -12.45
C GLU A 292 -26.57 14.48 -13.21
N VAL A 293 -25.69 13.48 -13.29
CA VAL A 293 -25.93 12.24 -14.07
C VAL A 293 -26.67 11.20 -13.23
N LEU A 294 -26.27 11.02 -11.96
CA LEU A 294 -26.83 10.01 -11.06
C LEU A 294 -27.91 10.54 -10.12
N GLY A 295 -28.04 11.87 -9.97
CA GLY A 295 -29.03 12.52 -9.12
C GLY A 295 -28.84 12.32 -7.61
N CYS A 296 -27.72 11.72 -7.17
CA CYS A 296 -27.40 11.40 -5.78
C CYS A 296 -27.37 12.65 -4.89
N ARG A 297 -28.04 12.59 -3.73
CA ARG A 297 -28.15 13.69 -2.75
C ARG A 297 -27.45 13.44 -1.42
N LEU A 298 -26.63 12.39 -1.31
CA LEU A 298 -25.77 12.19 -0.14
C LEU A 298 -24.86 13.42 0.08
N PRO A 299 -24.74 13.94 1.31
CA PRO A 299 -23.78 15.00 1.62
C PRO A 299 -22.35 14.50 1.46
N ILE A 300 -21.42 15.41 1.14
CA ILE A 300 -20.01 15.06 0.86
C ILE A 300 -19.07 15.82 1.80
N GLU A 301 -18.09 15.12 2.35
CA GLU A 301 -16.92 15.66 3.03
C GLU A 301 -15.69 15.60 2.14
N ILE A 302 -15.06 16.76 1.90
CA ILE A 302 -13.80 16.89 1.17
C ILE A 302 -12.68 17.18 2.18
N TRP A 303 -11.84 16.19 2.42
CA TRP A 303 -10.67 16.30 3.30
C TRP A 303 -9.40 16.58 2.47
N TYR A 304 -8.56 17.51 2.91
CA TYR A 304 -7.35 17.90 2.18
C TYR A 304 -6.23 18.37 3.09
N ARG A 305 -4.97 18.19 2.67
CA ARG A 305 -3.79 18.71 3.37
C ARG A 305 -3.43 20.08 2.83
N LYS A 306 -3.47 21.12 3.66
CA LYS A 306 -3.15 22.50 3.25
C LYS A 306 -1.73 22.67 2.73
N ALA A 307 -0.77 21.95 3.31
CA ALA A 307 0.61 21.94 2.83
C ALA A 307 0.73 21.50 1.36
N GLU A 308 -0.12 20.57 0.92
CA GLU A 308 -0.18 20.10 -0.47
C GLU A 308 -0.98 21.07 -1.36
N MET A 309 -2.09 21.63 -0.87
CA MET A 309 -2.84 22.67 -1.61
C MET A 309 -2.07 23.96 -1.82
N ASN A 310 -1.16 24.34 -0.91
CA ASN A 310 -0.33 25.53 -1.04
C ASN A 310 0.60 25.50 -2.28
N ALA A 311 0.85 24.32 -2.87
CA ALA A 311 1.59 24.19 -4.12
C ALA A 311 0.83 24.72 -5.35
N ASP A 312 -0.50 24.85 -5.26
CA ASP A 312 -1.37 25.36 -6.31
C ASP A 312 -2.56 26.12 -5.69
N PRO A 313 -2.43 27.44 -5.43
CA PRO A 313 -3.45 28.24 -4.75
C PRO A 313 -4.82 28.28 -5.45
N ASN A 314 -4.89 27.91 -6.73
CA ASN A 314 -6.14 27.86 -7.49
C ASN A 314 -6.81 26.48 -7.46
N ALA A 315 -6.13 25.43 -6.98
CA ALA A 315 -6.61 24.05 -7.05
C ALA A 315 -7.96 23.81 -6.34
N MET A 316 -8.30 24.54 -5.28
CA MET A 316 -9.62 24.39 -4.64
C MET A 316 -10.77 25.10 -5.37
N LYS A 317 -10.51 26.01 -6.32
CA LYS A 317 -11.56 26.78 -7.03
C LYS A 317 -12.71 25.91 -7.58
N PRO A 318 -12.47 24.77 -8.26
CA PRO A 318 -13.56 24.01 -8.88
C PRO A 318 -14.48 23.37 -7.86
N LEU A 319 -13.93 22.81 -6.77
CA LEU A 319 -14.73 22.21 -5.70
C LEU A 319 -15.48 23.29 -4.91
N SER A 320 -14.86 24.45 -4.67
CA SER A 320 -15.52 25.61 -4.07
C SER A 320 -16.67 26.15 -4.94
N ALA A 321 -16.57 26.06 -6.27
CA ALA A 321 -17.65 26.44 -7.18
C ALA A 321 -18.84 25.48 -7.10
N LEU A 322 -18.62 24.15 -7.04
CA LEU A 322 -19.68 23.16 -6.81
C LEU A 322 -20.40 23.40 -5.47
N ALA A 323 -19.63 23.69 -4.41
CA ALA A 323 -20.18 23.96 -3.09
C ALA A 323 -20.87 25.33 -2.93
N ALA A 324 -20.77 26.22 -3.93
CA ALA A 324 -21.52 27.47 -3.96
C ALA A 324 -22.98 27.25 -4.42
N ASP A 325 -23.26 26.14 -5.13
CA ASP A 325 -24.61 25.72 -5.49
C ASP A 325 -25.31 25.02 -4.31
N ASN A 326 -25.82 25.87 -3.41
CA ASN A 326 -26.58 25.46 -2.24
C ASN A 326 -27.93 24.78 -2.57
N GLU A 327 -28.40 24.82 -3.82
CA GLU A 327 -29.67 24.15 -4.20
C GLU A 327 -29.45 22.67 -4.53
N THR A 328 -28.26 22.28 -5.02
CA THR A 328 -27.97 20.90 -5.44
C THR A 328 -26.97 20.14 -4.57
N SER A 329 -26.07 20.84 -3.87
CA SER A 329 -24.81 20.27 -3.37
C SER A 329 -24.52 20.58 -1.90
N THR A 330 -24.92 19.67 -1.01
CA THR A 330 -24.45 19.65 0.38
C THR A 330 -22.99 19.15 0.42
N MET A 331 -22.05 20.08 0.55
CA MET A 331 -20.60 19.81 0.61
C MET A 331 -19.96 20.50 1.82
N SER A 332 -18.95 19.89 2.42
CA SER A 332 -18.14 20.47 3.50
C SER A 332 -16.65 20.19 3.29
N PHE A 333 -15.79 21.07 3.81
CA PHE A 333 -14.34 21.05 3.57
C PHE A 333 -13.57 21.02 4.90
N HIS A 334 -12.62 20.09 5.01
CA HIS A 334 -11.91 19.81 6.27
C HIS A 334 -10.39 19.77 6.05
N GLU A 335 -9.67 20.59 6.82
CA GLU A 335 -8.21 20.68 6.76
C GLU A 335 -7.55 19.58 7.61
N ILE A 336 -6.80 18.69 6.97
CA ILE A 336 -5.92 17.73 7.65
C ILE A 336 -4.67 18.49 8.10
N THR A 337 -4.59 18.79 9.40
CA THR A 337 -3.47 19.49 10.05
C THR A 337 -2.40 18.54 10.61
N ASP A 338 -2.70 17.24 10.72
CA ASP A 338 -1.72 16.23 11.16
C ASP A 338 -0.67 15.97 10.07
N TRP A 339 0.60 16.08 10.44
CA TRP A 339 1.72 15.87 9.53
C TRP A 339 1.98 14.37 9.26
N HIS A 340 1.59 13.47 10.18
CA HIS A 340 1.64 12.03 10.00
C HIS A 340 0.54 11.51 9.06
N ALA A 341 -0.57 12.24 8.93
CA ALA A 341 -1.67 11.94 8.00
C ALA A 341 -1.33 12.36 6.56
N SER A 342 -0.25 11.82 6.01
CA SER A 342 0.24 12.05 4.63
C SER A 342 0.07 10.80 3.76
N GLY A 343 -0.06 11.00 2.43
CA GLY A 343 -0.29 9.92 1.48
C GLY A 343 -1.48 9.03 1.88
N TYR A 344 -1.29 7.72 1.88
CA TYR A 344 -2.27 6.72 2.34
C TYR A 344 -2.84 7.00 3.75
N GLY A 345 -2.07 7.64 4.64
CA GLY A 345 -2.53 8.02 5.97
C GLY A 345 -3.65 9.07 5.98
N ALA A 346 -3.77 9.88 4.93
CA ALA A 346 -4.83 10.90 4.84
C ALA A 346 -6.23 10.27 4.73
N LYS A 347 -6.37 9.13 4.05
CA LYS A 347 -7.64 8.38 3.94
C LYS A 347 -8.12 7.89 5.29
N VAL A 348 -7.23 7.19 6.01
CA VAL A 348 -7.51 6.66 7.37
C VAL A 348 -7.83 7.81 8.34
N PHE A 349 -7.13 8.94 8.24
CA PHE A 349 -7.44 10.13 9.05
C PHE A 349 -8.83 10.71 8.74
N ALA A 350 -9.20 10.87 7.47
CA ALA A 350 -10.52 11.38 7.08
C ALA A 350 -11.66 10.45 7.55
N ILE A 351 -11.53 9.14 7.33
CA ILE A 351 -12.48 8.12 7.80
C ILE A 351 -12.62 8.16 9.33
N TYR A 352 -11.50 8.27 10.05
CA TYR A 352 -11.51 8.28 11.51
C TYR A 352 -12.10 9.59 12.09
N ASN A 353 -11.92 10.74 11.42
CA ASN A 353 -12.36 12.06 11.92
C ASN A 353 -13.66 12.63 11.27
N SER A 354 -14.32 11.90 10.37
CA SER A 354 -15.56 12.32 9.71
C SER A 354 -16.67 12.76 10.69
N TYR A 355 -17.55 13.66 10.26
CA TYR A 355 -18.76 14.06 11.00
C TYR A 355 -19.95 13.14 10.71
N PHE A 356 -19.90 12.31 9.66
CA PHE A 356 -20.94 11.32 9.37
C PHE A 356 -20.82 10.09 10.27
N GLU A 357 -21.94 9.57 10.79
CA GLU A 357 -21.96 8.31 11.55
C GLU A 357 -21.66 7.11 10.65
N ARG A 358 -22.24 7.10 9.44
CA ARG A 358 -22.14 6.06 8.43
C ARG A 358 -21.55 6.67 7.16
N ILE A 359 -20.41 6.15 6.73
CA ILE A 359 -19.66 6.68 5.58
C ILE A 359 -19.66 5.72 4.41
N LEU A 360 -19.70 6.28 3.20
CA LEU A 360 -19.10 5.70 2.01
C LEU A 360 -17.80 6.47 1.78
N PHE A 361 -16.64 5.88 2.07
CA PHE A 361 -15.39 6.45 1.57
C PHE A 361 -15.31 6.22 0.06
N LEU A 362 -14.80 7.20 -0.67
CA LEU A 362 -14.60 7.15 -2.11
C LEU A 362 -13.34 7.94 -2.50
N ASP A 363 -12.35 7.29 -3.10
CA ASP A 363 -11.19 7.99 -3.67
C ASP A 363 -11.63 8.90 -4.84
N ALA A 364 -10.93 10.02 -5.04
CA ALA A 364 -11.37 11.08 -5.94
C ALA A 364 -11.53 10.67 -7.41
N ASP A 365 -10.81 9.64 -7.83
CA ASP A 365 -10.78 9.02 -9.15
C ASP A 365 -11.49 7.66 -9.19
N ASN A 366 -12.38 7.42 -8.22
CA ASN A 366 -13.32 6.31 -8.19
C ASN A 366 -14.75 6.81 -8.33
N VAL A 367 -15.45 6.39 -9.38
CA VAL A 367 -16.77 6.91 -9.74
C VAL A 367 -17.84 5.82 -9.79
N PRO A 368 -19.03 6.04 -9.19
CA PRO A 368 -20.13 5.09 -9.32
C PRO A 368 -20.76 5.07 -10.70
N SER A 369 -21.19 3.90 -11.16
CA SER A 369 -21.99 3.71 -12.39
C SER A 369 -23.47 4.11 -12.21
N ARG A 370 -23.94 4.14 -10.95
CA ARG A 370 -25.32 4.37 -10.52
C ARG A 370 -25.35 4.97 -9.12
N ASP A 371 -26.45 5.59 -8.71
CA ASP A 371 -26.58 6.20 -7.37
C ASP A 371 -26.21 5.21 -6.25
N PRO A 372 -25.17 5.48 -5.44
CA PRO A 372 -24.74 4.59 -4.36
C PRO A 372 -25.62 4.68 -3.11
N THR A 373 -26.60 5.59 -3.02
CA THR A 373 -27.42 5.83 -1.81
C THR A 373 -28.09 4.55 -1.25
N PHE A 374 -28.46 3.61 -2.12
CA PHE A 374 -29.05 2.32 -1.72
C PHE A 374 -28.16 1.50 -0.76
N LEU A 375 -26.82 1.66 -0.81
CA LEU A 375 -25.85 0.94 0.02
C LEU A 375 -26.13 1.09 1.52
N PHE A 376 -26.53 2.29 1.97
CA PHE A 376 -26.85 2.57 3.39
C PHE A 376 -28.09 1.83 3.92
N SER A 377 -28.82 1.16 3.01
CA SER A 377 -30.01 0.34 3.27
C SER A 377 -29.89 -1.11 2.79
N SER A 378 -28.74 -1.52 2.23
CA SER A 378 -28.56 -2.87 1.70
C SER A 378 -28.54 -3.91 2.84
N PRO A 379 -29.01 -5.15 2.61
CA PRO A 379 -28.98 -6.20 3.64
C PRO A 379 -27.59 -6.41 4.24
N GLU A 380 -26.57 -6.38 3.38
CA GLU A 380 -25.16 -6.58 3.73
C GLU A 380 -24.68 -5.53 4.73
N PHE A 381 -25.00 -4.26 4.49
CA PHE A 381 -24.61 -3.17 5.38
C PHE A 381 -25.48 -3.06 6.63
N VAL A 382 -26.78 -3.31 6.53
CA VAL A 382 -27.69 -3.29 7.69
C VAL A 382 -27.30 -4.39 8.68
N GLU A 383 -27.05 -5.61 8.20
CA GLU A 383 -26.60 -6.74 9.01
C GLU A 383 -25.22 -6.48 9.63
N ASN A 384 -24.21 -6.13 8.83
CA ASN A 384 -22.81 -6.16 9.27
C ASN A 384 -22.29 -4.79 9.76
N GLY A 385 -22.82 -3.68 9.26
CA GLY A 385 -22.31 -2.33 9.51
C GLY A 385 -20.99 -2.02 8.80
N ALA A 386 -20.45 -2.94 8.01
CA ALA A 386 -19.29 -2.74 7.14
C ALA A 386 -19.44 -3.55 5.84
N VAL A 387 -19.15 -2.92 4.70
CA VAL A 387 -19.04 -3.58 3.39
C VAL A 387 -17.73 -3.18 2.74
N PHE A 388 -16.98 -4.17 2.27
CA PHE A 388 -15.68 -4.04 1.62
C PHE A 388 -15.67 -4.71 0.25
N TRP A 389 -14.84 -4.18 -0.64
CA TRP A 389 -14.69 -4.68 -2.01
C TRP A 389 -13.37 -5.44 -2.20
N PRO A 390 -13.38 -6.54 -2.97
CA PRO A 390 -12.17 -7.30 -3.27
C PRO A 390 -11.26 -6.53 -4.23
N ASP A 391 -9.97 -6.76 -4.10
CA ASP A 391 -8.95 -6.28 -5.01
C ASP A 391 -8.64 -7.29 -6.13
N PHE A 392 -7.73 -6.96 -7.05
CA PHE A 392 -7.24 -7.92 -8.06
C PHE A 392 -6.47 -9.10 -7.44
N TRP A 393 -5.96 -8.93 -6.22
CA TRP A 393 -4.99 -9.86 -5.63
C TRP A 393 -5.66 -10.87 -4.71
N HIS A 394 -5.56 -12.13 -5.12
CA HIS A 394 -5.83 -13.29 -4.27
C HIS A 394 -4.48 -13.83 -3.73
N PRO A 395 -4.39 -14.35 -2.49
CA PRO A 395 -3.14 -14.80 -1.87
C PRO A 395 -2.26 -15.75 -2.68
N GLY A 396 -2.84 -16.55 -3.59
CA GLY A 396 -2.08 -17.41 -4.50
C GLY A 396 -1.40 -16.69 -5.68
N ARG A 397 -1.68 -15.39 -5.89
CA ARG A 397 -1.22 -14.55 -7.00
C ARG A 397 -0.95 -13.09 -6.58
N THR A 398 -0.71 -12.84 -5.30
CA THR A 398 -0.48 -11.49 -4.74
C THR A 398 0.87 -10.93 -5.14
N ILE A 399 0.90 -9.65 -5.56
CA ILE A 399 2.14 -8.88 -5.72
C ILE A 399 2.60 -8.20 -4.42
N PHE A 400 1.74 -8.14 -3.40
CA PHE A 400 1.94 -7.39 -2.16
C PHE A 400 2.40 -8.24 -0.97
N ASN A 401 2.84 -9.48 -1.21
CA ASN A 401 3.37 -10.39 -0.18
C ASN A 401 2.31 -10.80 0.89
N ILE A 402 1.01 -10.79 0.54
CA ILE A 402 -0.11 -11.17 1.44
C ILE A 402 -0.52 -12.64 1.18
N HIS A 403 0.46 -13.55 1.22
CA HIS A 403 0.27 -15.00 1.02
C HIS A 403 0.54 -15.80 2.31
N SER A 404 0.23 -17.11 2.29
CA SER A 404 0.26 -18.00 3.46
C SER A 404 1.58 -18.14 4.20
N GLN A 405 2.70 -17.73 3.59
CA GLN A 405 4.05 -17.80 4.15
C GLN A 405 4.59 -16.43 4.58
N SER A 406 3.79 -15.36 4.46
CA SER A 406 4.20 -14.00 4.80
C SER A 406 4.45 -13.80 6.30
N LEU A 407 5.45 -12.99 6.65
CA LEU A 407 5.69 -12.55 8.03
C LEU A 407 4.54 -11.70 8.60
N LEU A 408 3.63 -11.20 7.76
CA LEU A 408 2.43 -10.45 8.15
C LEU A 408 1.62 -11.17 9.23
N TRP A 409 1.38 -12.47 9.05
CA TRP A 409 0.50 -13.27 9.92
C TRP A 409 1.07 -13.46 11.34
N GLU A 410 2.41 -13.46 11.46
CA GLU A 410 3.05 -13.49 12.78
C GLU A 410 3.09 -12.10 13.42
N LEU A 411 3.36 -11.04 12.65
CA LEU A 411 3.38 -9.66 13.14
C LEU A 411 2.06 -9.27 13.83
N ILE A 412 0.93 -9.64 13.24
CA ILE A 412 -0.42 -9.31 13.75
C ILE A 412 -1.02 -10.42 14.63
N ASP A 413 -0.30 -11.52 14.87
CA ASP A 413 -0.79 -12.73 15.58
C ASP A 413 -2.15 -13.23 15.04
N MET A 414 -2.16 -13.71 13.80
CA MET A 414 -3.34 -14.28 13.14
C MET A 414 -2.98 -15.57 12.38
N PRO A 415 -3.93 -16.49 12.16
CA PRO A 415 -3.79 -17.51 11.12
C PRO A 415 -3.86 -16.87 9.73
N PHE A 416 -3.30 -17.53 8.72
CA PHE A 416 -3.51 -17.15 7.32
C PHE A 416 -4.98 -17.35 6.92
N ILE A 417 -5.57 -16.35 6.24
CA ILE A 417 -6.96 -16.39 5.77
C ILE A 417 -6.98 -16.26 4.24
N ASN A 418 -7.37 -17.34 3.57
CA ASN A 418 -7.42 -17.44 2.11
C ASN A 418 -8.69 -16.79 1.54
N MET A 419 -8.62 -15.49 1.29
CA MET A 419 -9.64 -14.67 0.63
C MET A 419 -8.95 -13.55 -0.17
N PHE A 420 -9.67 -12.87 -1.06
CA PHE A 420 -9.15 -11.66 -1.73
C PHE A 420 -8.62 -10.63 -0.71
N GLU A 421 -7.54 -9.95 -1.09
CA GLU A 421 -7.18 -8.66 -0.51
C GLU A 421 -8.33 -7.65 -0.72
N GLN A 422 -8.37 -6.63 0.12
CA GLN A 422 -9.37 -5.57 0.06
C GLN A 422 -8.83 -4.37 -0.73
N GLU A 423 -9.67 -3.75 -1.56
CA GLU A 423 -9.40 -2.42 -2.12
C GLU A 423 -9.90 -1.36 -1.14
N SER A 424 -9.09 -0.32 -0.95
CA SER A 424 -9.39 0.85 -0.10
C SER A 424 -10.00 2.02 -0.88
N GLY A 425 -10.03 1.93 -2.22
CA GLY A 425 -10.61 2.94 -3.13
C GLY A 425 -12.07 3.27 -2.84
N GLN A 426 -12.81 2.35 -2.23
CA GLN A 426 -14.11 2.59 -1.64
C GLN A 426 -14.38 1.60 -0.50
N LEU A 427 -15.06 2.06 0.55
CA LEU A 427 -15.52 1.23 1.65
C LEU A 427 -16.76 1.85 2.31
N LEU A 428 -17.60 1.03 2.90
CA LEU A 428 -18.85 1.47 3.53
C LEU A 428 -18.82 1.05 5.00
N ILE A 429 -18.81 2.01 5.93
CA ILE A 429 -18.60 1.75 7.37
C ILE A 429 -19.58 2.56 8.23
N ASP A 430 -20.30 1.89 9.13
CA ASP A 430 -20.90 2.48 10.32
C ASP A 430 -19.80 2.64 11.38
N ARG A 431 -19.32 3.88 11.54
CA ARG A 431 -18.15 4.20 12.38
C ARG A 431 -18.44 3.94 13.86
N ARG A 432 -19.69 4.13 14.29
CA ARG A 432 -20.11 3.93 15.69
C ARG A 432 -20.21 2.45 16.04
N ARG A 433 -20.61 1.58 15.10
CA ARG A 433 -20.59 0.11 15.27
C ARG A 433 -19.17 -0.47 15.29
N HIS A 434 -18.23 0.15 14.56
CA HIS A 434 -16.89 -0.41 14.32
C HIS A 434 -15.74 0.41 14.93
N ALA A 435 -15.99 1.08 16.06
CA ALA A 435 -15.01 1.95 16.73
C ALA A 435 -13.71 1.22 17.13
N GLU A 436 -13.79 0.00 17.66
CA GLU A 436 -12.63 -0.84 18.04
C GLU A 436 -11.75 -1.16 16.81
N ALA A 437 -12.37 -1.44 15.67
CA ALA A 437 -11.67 -1.73 14.43
C ALA A 437 -11.06 -0.48 13.79
N LEU A 438 -11.71 0.68 13.92
CA LEU A 438 -11.16 1.96 13.46
C LEU A 438 -9.97 2.45 14.30
N GLU A 439 -9.94 2.19 15.62
CA GLU A 439 -8.73 2.37 16.43
C GLU A 439 -7.59 1.44 15.97
N LEU A 440 -7.89 0.19 15.63
CA LEU A 440 -6.89 -0.76 15.16
C LEU A 440 -6.30 -0.38 13.78
N VAL A 441 -7.12 0.09 12.83
CA VAL A 441 -6.60 0.62 11.54
C VAL A 441 -5.75 1.87 11.76
N LYS A 442 -6.22 2.81 12.59
CA LYS A 442 -5.47 4.01 12.99
C LYS A 442 -4.13 3.65 13.62
N PHE A 443 -4.08 2.64 14.49
CA PHE A 443 -2.82 2.10 15.03
C PHE A 443 -1.93 1.55 13.93
N TYR A 444 -2.43 0.66 13.06
CA TYR A 444 -1.64 0.08 11.98
C TYR A 444 -1.02 1.14 11.04
N THR A 445 -1.77 2.21 10.74
CA THR A 445 -1.32 3.30 9.86
C THR A 445 -0.32 4.26 10.52
N PHE A 446 -0.52 4.61 11.80
CA PHE A 446 0.24 5.68 12.46
C PHE A 446 1.28 5.20 13.48
N HIS A 447 1.31 3.91 13.86
CA HIS A 447 2.34 3.39 14.75
C HIS A 447 3.74 3.53 14.13
N ARG A 448 4.73 3.94 14.94
CA ARG A 448 6.13 4.06 14.51
C ARG A 448 7.05 3.30 15.48
N PRO A 449 7.99 2.47 15.00
CA PRO A 449 8.28 2.18 13.60
C PRO A 449 7.15 1.42 12.89
N SER A 450 6.91 1.76 11.61
CA SER A 450 5.92 1.04 10.79
C SER A 450 6.53 -0.26 10.28
N HIS A 451 6.13 -1.38 10.89
CA HIS A 451 6.56 -2.71 10.44
C HIS A 451 6.05 -3.00 9.02
N PHE A 452 4.84 -2.55 8.65
CA PHE A 452 4.29 -2.72 7.30
C PHE A 452 5.17 -2.05 6.23
N ASP A 453 5.55 -0.79 6.43
CA ASP A 453 6.35 -0.03 5.47
C ASP A 453 7.82 -0.45 5.43
N TYR A 454 8.41 -0.77 6.60
CA TYR A 454 9.80 -1.19 6.71
C TYR A 454 10.03 -2.59 6.15
N MET A 455 9.11 -3.53 6.43
CA MET A 455 9.21 -4.93 6.02
C MET A 455 8.41 -5.27 4.75
N LYS A 456 7.75 -4.29 4.11
CA LYS A 456 6.95 -4.47 2.88
C LYS A 456 5.92 -5.59 2.98
N LEU A 457 5.18 -5.60 4.10
CA LEU A 457 4.22 -6.67 4.44
C LEU A 457 2.76 -6.37 4.01
N VAL A 458 2.44 -5.08 3.88
CA VAL A 458 1.19 -4.54 3.30
C VAL A 458 1.58 -3.27 2.52
N HIS A 459 0.89 -2.98 1.42
CA HIS A 459 1.11 -1.75 0.64
C HIS A 459 0.14 -0.66 1.07
N GLY A 460 0.61 0.28 1.91
CA GLY A 460 -0.20 1.42 2.37
C GLY A 460 -1.38 1.04 3.26
N ASP A 461 -2.49 1.73 3.07
CA ASP A 461 -3.77 1.54 3.77
C ASP A 461 -4.63 0.40 3.21
N LYS A 462 -4.47 0.10 1.91
CA LYS A 462 -5.13 -0.95 1.09
C LYS A 462 -5.93 -2.00 1.87
N ASP A 463 -5.23 -2.89 2.56
CA ASP A 463 -5.78 -4.09 3.20
C ASP A 463 -5.93 -3.97 4.72
N LEU A 464 -5.55 -2.82 5.32
CA LEU A 464 -5.51 -2.64 6.77
C LEU A 464 -6.89 -2.72 7.42
N PHE A 465 -7.96 -2.30 6.73
CA PHE A 465 -9.33 -2.42 7.24
C PHE A 465 -9.75 -3.89 7.30
N ARG A 466 -9.55 -4.67 6.22
CA ARG A 466 -9.80 -6.12 6.24
C ARG A 466 -9.03 -6.82 7.35
N LEU A 467 -7.73 -6.52 7.52
CA LEU A 467 -6.90 -7.11 8.57
C LEU A 467 -7.35 -6.73 9.98
N ALA A 468 -7.76 -5.48 10.21
CA ALA A 468 -8.27 -5.04 11.51
C ALA A 468 -9.60 -5.71 11.88
N TRP A 469 -10.56 -5.77 10.94
CA TRP A 469 -11.84 -6.45 11.18
C TRP A 469 -11.64 -7.95 11.45
N LEU A 470 -10.78 -8.62 10.68
CA LEU A 470 -10.46 -10.04 10.87
C LEU A 470 -9.71 -10.31 12.19
N LYS A 471 -8.82 -9.41 12.66
CA LYS A 471 -8.13 -9.56 13.96
C LYS A 471 -9.09 -9.52 15.15
N LEU A 472 -10.16 -8.73 15.04
CA LEU A 472 -11.14 -8.50 16.10
C LEU A 472 -12.37 -9.40 16.01
N GLY A 473 -12.57 -10.10 14.89
CA GLY A 473 -13.81 -10.83 14.60
C GLY A 473 -15.01 -9.89 14.34
N ALA A 474 -14.75 -8.63 13.98
CA ALA A 474 -15.79 -7.65 13.72
C ALA A 474 -16.56 -7.99 12.42
N PRO A 475 -17.90 -7.88 12.40
CA PRO A 475 -18.69 -8.29 11.23
C PRO A 475 -18.49 -7.34 10.04
N PHE A 476 -18.24 -7.90 8.87
CA PHE A 476 -18.22 -7.18 7.58
C PHE A 476 -18.67 -8.09 6.46
N HIS A 477 -19.22 -7.50 5.40
CA HIS A 477 -19.47 -8.20 4.14
C HIS A 477 -18.33 -7.92 3.16
N MET A 478 -17.62 -8.97 2.71
CA MET A 478 -16.76 -8.88 1.52
C MET A 478 -17.59 -9.18 0.28
N ILE A 479 -17.63 -8.25 -0.68
CA ILE A 479 -18.32 -8.46 -1.96
C ILE A 479 -17.69 -9.66 -2.69
N LYS A 480 -18.55 -10.59 -3.13
CA LYS A 480 -18.14 -11.91 -3.64
C LYS A 480 -17.78 -11.92 -5.13
N ALA A 481 -18.27 -10.94 -5.89
CA ALA A 481 -17.98 -10.81 -7.31
C ALA A 481 -16.54 -10.31 -7.51
N PRO A 482 -15.64 -11.07 -8.17
CA PRO A 482 -14.28 -10.63 -8.44
C PRO A 482 -14.26 -9.33 -9.28
N PRO A 483 -13.23 -8.48 -9.17
CA PRO A 483 -13.16 -7.27 -9.98
C PRO A 483 -13.03 -7.57 -11.48
N ALA A 484 -13.72 -6.77 -12.28
CA ALA A 484 -13.53 -6.66 -13.72
C ALA A 484 -12.54 -5.53 -14.04
N LEU A 485 -12.20 -5.33 -15.32
CA LEU A 485 -11.33 -4.24 -15.77
C LEU A 485 -11.94 -3.47 -16.92
N ALA A 486 -12.05 -2.15 -16.79
CA ALA A 486 -12.36 -1.28 -17.93
C ALA A 486 -11.06 -0.86 -18.63
N GLY A 487 -11.11 -0.84 -19.97
CA GLY A 487 -9.93 -0.63 -20.79
C GLY A 487 -10.26 -0.36 -22.27
N LYS A 488 -9.21 -0.22 -23.08
CA LYS A 488 -9.28 -0.16 -24.55
C LYS A 488 -8.89 -1.52 -25.13
N THR A 489 -9.50 -1.89 -26.25
CA THR A 489 -9.07 -3.00 -27.12
C THR A 489 -8.64 -2.44 -28.47
N ILE A 490 -7.46 -2.82 -28.94
CA ILE A 490 -6.89 -2.43 -30.24
C ILE A 490 -6.31 -3.71 -30.86
N ASN A 491 -6.72 -4.09 -32.06
CA ASN A 491 -6.22 -5.29 -32.78
C ASN A 491 -6.24 -6.60 -31.93
N GLU A 492 -7.36 -6.89 -31.24
CA GLU A 492 -7.49 -7.98 -30.23
C GLU A 492 -6.59 -7.86 -28.98
N SER A 493 -5.77 -6.82 -28.89
CA SER A 493 -4.92 -6.49 -27.75
C SER A 493 -5.72 -5.63 -26.76
N PHE A 494 -6.07 -6.19 -25.61
CA PHE A 494 -6.74 -5.47 -24.52
C PHE A 494 -5.73 -4.85 -23.55
N CYS A 495 -6.04 -3.65 -23.06
CA CYS A 495 -5.31 -2.98 -22.00
C CYS A 495 -6.28 -2.38 -20.97
N GLY A 496 -6.42 -3.04 -19.81
CA GLY A 496 -7.17 -2.52 -18.67
C GLY A 496 -6.39 -1.44 -17.95
N LEU A 497 -7.06 -0.33 -17.62
CA LEU A 497 -6.48 0.86 -16.95
C LEU A 497 -7.32 1.32 -15.74
N THR A 498 -8.38 0.59 -15.40
CA THR A 498 -9.37 0.94 -14.38
C THR A 498 -9.94 -0.33 -13.77
N MET A 499 -9.92 -0.42 -12.44
CA MET A 499 -10.55 -1.50 -11.69
C MET A 499 -12.07 -1.28 -11.69
N VAL A 500 -12.83 -2.33 -12.00
CA VAL A 500 -14.29 -2.27 -12.00
C VAL A 500 -14.82 -3.24 -10.96
N GLN A 501 -15.66 -2.73 -10.06
CA GLN A 501 -16.12 -3.46 -8.89
C GLN A 501 -17.65 -3.42 -8.79
N HIS A 502 -18.20 -4.50 -8.25
CA HIS A 502 -19.62 -4.82 -8.35
C HIS A 502 -20.34 -4.58 -7.02
N ASP A 503 -21.67 -4.61 -7.03
CA ASP A 503 -22.47 -4.75 -5.81
C ASP A 503 -22.58 -6.23 -5.35
N ALA A 504 -23.42 -6.49 -4.34
CA ALA A 504 -23.66 -7.83 -3.82
C ALA A 504 -24.55 -8.71 -4.73
N GLN A 505 -25.15 -8.11 -5.77
CA GLN A 505 -25.96 -8.79 -6.77
C GLN A 505 -25.10 -9.21 -7.98
N GLY A 506 -23.95 -8.56 -8.19
CA GLY A 506 -22.99 -8.81 -9.26
C GLY A 506 -22.99 -7.73 -10.35
N GLU A 507 -23.80 -6.68 -10.20
CA GLU A 507 -23.87 -5.58 -11.17
C GLU A 507 -22.72 -4.59 -10.96
N VAL A 508 -22.19 -4.02 -12.04
CA VAL A 508 -21.11 -3.01 -11.97
C VAL A 508 -21.58 -1.79 -11.19
N LEU A 509 -20.84 -1.42 -10.14
CA LEU A 509 -21.17 -0.29 -9.26
C LEU A 509 -20.07 0.79 -9.24
N PHE A 510 -18.79 0.42 -9.26
CA PHE A 510 -17.65 1.34 -9.11
C PHE A 510 -16.63 1.18 -10.24
N LEU A 511 -16.07 2.29 -10.72
CA LEU A 511 -15.01 2.36 -11.71
C LEU A 511 -13.85 3.21 -11.16
N HIS A 512 -12.80 2.55 -10.69
CA HIS A 512 -11.64 3.17 -10.03
C HIS A 512 -10.48 3.31 -11.04
N ARG A 513 -10.06 4.55 -11.33
CA ARG A 513 -9.01 4.87 -12.31
C ARG A 513 -7.59 4.71 -11.71
N ASN A 514 -7.25 3.50 -11.25
CA ASN A 514 -5.98 3.17 -10.61
C ASN A 514 -4.71 3.56 -11.43
N SER A 515 -4.83 3.83 -12.74
CA SER A 515 -3.72 4.29 -13.61
C SER A 515 -3.99 5.65 -14.27
N HIS A 516 -4.85 5.73 -15.28
CA HIS A 516 -5.09 6.98 -16.03
C HIS A 516 -6.13 7.87 -15.32
N LYS A 517 -5.65 8.59 -14.30
CA LYS A 517 -6.38 9.63 -13.55
C LYS A 517 -6.83 10.76 -14.48
N LEU A 518 -8.01 11.35 -14.24
CA LEU A 518 -8.50 12.50 -15.01
C LEU A 518 -7.74 13.77 -14.59
N LEU A 519 -7.17 14.47 -15.58
CA LEU A 519 -6.36 15.67 -15.41
C LEU A 519 -7.02 16.93 -15.94
N GLY A 520 -8.00 16.83 -16.85
CA GLY A 520 -8.59 17.97 -17.54
C GLY A 520 -7.63 18.70 -18.49
N GLU A 521 -6.44 18.13 -18.74
CA GLU A 521 -5.44 18.61 -19.68
C GLU A 521 -4.78 17.41 -20.39
N PRO A 522 -4.29 17.57 -21.64
CA PRO A 522 -3.70 16.47 -22.38
C PRO A 522 -2.53 15.81 -21.64
N LEU A 523 -2.49 14.48 -21.65
CA LEU A 523 -1.43 13.70 -21.03
C LEU A 523 -0.10 13.93 -21.77
N ARG A 524 0.89 14.46 -21.06
CA ARG A 524 2.20 14.86 -21.61
C ARG A 524 3.33 14.00 -21.03
N GLU A 525 4.43 13.91 -21.79
CA GLU A 525 5.66 13.23 -21.36
C GLU A 525 6.18 13.79 -20.02
N GLU A 526 6.69 12.89 -19.18
CA GLU A 526 7.30 13.28 -17.90
C GLU A 526 8.58 14.07 -18.15
N VAL A 527 8.69 15.22 -17.47
CA VAL A 527 9.76 16.18 -17.72
C VAL A 527 10.77 16.14 -16.59
N ASP A 528 12.05 15.98 -16.92
CA ASP A 528 13.13 16.22 -15.96
C ASP A 528 13.13 17.71 -15.53
N TYR A 529 12.50 17.97 -14.38
CA TYR A 529 12.42 19.28 -13.75
C TYR A 529 13.79 19.86 -13.42
N ARG A 530 14.82 19.05 -13.16
CA ARG A 530 16.19 19.51 -12.91
C ARG A 530 16.82 20.02 -14.21
N SER A 531 16.74 19.25 -15.29
CA SER A 531 17.20 19.70 -16.61
C SER A 531 16.41 20.90 -17.12
N ARG A 532 15.09 20.96 -16.92
CA ARG A 532 14.26 22.12 -17.28
C ARG A 532 14.58 23.36 -16.43
N ALA A 533 14.82 23.22 -15.13
CA ALA A 533 15.28 24.32 -14.28
C ALA A 533 16.67 24.84 -14.70
N ILE A 534 17.58 23.95 -15.08
CA ILE A 534 18.90 24.31 -15.64
C ILE A 534 18.74 25.04 -16.98
N ALA A 535 17.86 24.56 -17.88
CA ALA A 535 17.55 25.21 -19.15
C ALA A 535 16.96 26.61 -18.96
N ARG A 536 15.96 26.76 -18.07
CA ARG A 536 15.39 28.05 -17.65
C ARG A 536 16.49 28.99 -17.14
N SER A 537 17.37 28.50 -16.26
CA SER A 537 18.48 29.30 -15.70
C SER A 537 19.47 29.78 -16.77
N ARG A 538 19.85 28.91 -17.72
CA ARG A 538 20.69 29.26 -18.88
C ARG A 538 20.01 30.32 -19.77
N LYS A 539 18.74 30.11 -20.13
CA LYS A 539 17.94 31.04 -20.94
C LYS A 539 17.83 32.42 -20.29
N LYS A 540 17.59 32.48 -18.97
CA LYS A 540 17.61 33.73 -18.19
C LYS A 540 18.98 34.42 -18.26
N ALA A 541 20.08 33.68 -18.11
CA ALA A 541 21.44 34.23 -18.21
C ALA A 541 21.77 34.75 -19.63
N GLU A 542 21.33 34.05 -20.68
CA GLU A 542 21.45 34.47 -22.08
C GLU A 542 20.71 35.79 -22.33
N ILE A 543 19.44 35.89 -21.91
CA ILE A 543 18.64 37.13 -22.07
C ILE A 543 19.31 38.30 -21.34
N ARG A 544 19.73 38.12 -20.08
CA ARG A 544 20.44 39.16 -19.31
C ARG A 544 21.76 39.59 -19.96
N THR A 545 22.46 38.65 -20.60
CA THR A 545 23.71 38.93 -21.34
C THR A 545 23.43 39.68 -22.64
N ARG A 546 22.37 39.31 -23.37
CA ARG A 546 21.91 39.98 -24.59
C ARG A 546 21.54 41.45 -24.30
N TYR A 547 20.71 41.70 -23.30
CA TYR A 547 20.31 43.06 -22.91
C TYR A 547 21.52 43.92 -22.48
N ARG A 548 22.46 43.35 -21.71
CA ARG A 548 23.73 44.02 -21.36
C ARG A 548 24.54 44.41 -22.60
N ASN A 549 24.67 43.52 -23.57
CA ASN A 549 25.43 43.77 -24.80
C ASN A 549 24.74 44.79 -25.72
N GLU A 550 23.41 44.85 -25.68
CA GLU A 550 22.59 45.84 -26.40
C GLU A 550 22.47 47.20 -25.67
N GLY A 551 23.11 47.36 -24.50
CA GLY A 551 23.05 48.58 -23.70
C GLY A 551 21.68 48.86 -23.05
N LYS A 552 20.82 47.85 -22.97
CA LYS A 552 19.45 47.95 -22.41
C LYS A 552 19.45 47.69 -20.90
N GLU A 553 18.49 48.30 -20.20
CA GLU A 553 18.20 47.98 -18.80
C GLU A 553 17.76 46.51 -18.67
N ILE A 554 18.31 45.80 -17.68
CA ILE A 554 18.11 44.35 -17.53
C ILE A 554 16.78 44.10 -16.81
N PRO A 555 15.85 43.31 -17.36
CA PRO A 555 14.55 43.05 -16.74
C PRO A 555 14.66 42.47 -15.31
N PRO A 556 13.74 42.84 -14.39
CA PRO A 556 13.63 42.21 -13.08
C PRO A 556 13.32 40.72 -13.22
N TRP A 557 13.66 39.92 -12.21
CA TRP A 557 13.51 38.46 -12.26
C TRP A 557 12.08 38.01 -12.58
N SER A 558 11.04 38.68 -12.08
CA SER A 558 9.64 38.34 -12.39
C SER A 558 9.29 38.46 -13.87
N GLU A 559 9.75 39.52 -14.55
CA GLU A 559 9.54 39.72 -15.99
C GLU A 559 10.40 38.76 -16.81
N LEU A 560 11.65 38.55 -16.38
CA LEU A 560 12.58 37.60 -17.00
C LEU A 560 12.07 36.15 -16.92
N ASP A 561 11.42 35.79 -15.82
CA ASP A 561 10.76 34.49 -15.63
C ASP A 561 9.52 34.35 -16.51
N ALA A 562 8.68 35.38 -16.62
CA ALA A 562 7.52 35.38 -17.52
C ALA A 562 7.94 35.26 -19.00
N LEU A 563 8.98 35.97 -19.43
CA LEU A 563 9.55 35.86 -20.78
C LEU A 563 10.05 34.44 -21.08
N VAL A 564 10.78 33.82 -20.14
CA VAL A 564 11.29 32.45 -20.32
C VAL A 564 10.17 31.41 -20.29
N GLN A 565 9.11 31.62 -19.48
CA GLN A 565 7.92 30.75 -19.51
C GLN A 565 7.12 30.90 -20.81
N ALA A 566 7.01 32.10 -21.38
CA ALA A 566 6.35 32.34 -22.66
C ALA A 566 7.09 31.73 -23.86
N GLU A 567 8.42 31.55 -23.77
CA GLU A 567 9.21 30.82 -24.76
C GLU A 567 9.27 29.29 -24.53
N GLU A 568 8.67 28.74 -23.46
CA GLU A 568 8.66 27.29 -23.22
C GLU A 568 7.51 26.58 -23.95
N THR A 569 7.86 25.79 -24.96
CA THR A 569 6.96 24.75 -25.48
C THR A 569 6.58 23.76 -24.36
N PRO A 570 5.30 23.36 -24.23
CA PRO A 570 4.92 22.20 -23.42
C PRO A 570 5.67 20.94 -23.86
N ALA A 571 5.76 19.96 -22.97
CA ALA A 571 6.25 18.63 -23.34
C ALA A 571 5.28 17.96 -24.34
N PRO A 572 5.77 17.03 -25.20
CA PRO A 572 4.93 16.29 -26.14
C PRO A 572 3.76 15.60 -25.45
N THR A 573 2.63 15.49 -26.13
CA THR A 573 1.50 14.65 -25.71
C THR A 573 1.82 13.18 -25.96
N ILE A 574 1.63 12.32 -24.96
CA ILE A 574 1.88 10.88 -25.07
C ILE A 574 0.84 10.23 -26.00
N GLU A 575 -0.40 10.69 -25.93
CA GLU A 575 -1.55 10.14 -26.65
C GLU A 575 -2.05 11.13 -27.72
N PRO A 576 -2.60 10.66 -28.85
CA PRO A 576 -3.24 11.52 -29.83
C PRO A 576 -4.54 12.13 -29.26
N PRO A 577 -4.93 13.34 -29.69
CA PRO A 577 -6.20 13.94 -29.26
C PRO A 577 -7.39 13.14 -29.80
N GLU A 578 -8.38 12.92 -28.94
CA GLU A 578 -9.62 12.19 -29.31
C GLU A 578 -10.53 13.05 -30.21
N PRO A 579 -11.36 12.45 -31.09
CA PRO A 579 -12.17 13.20 -32.07
C PRO A 579 -13.24 14.13 -31.48
N ASP A 580 -13.59 13.96 -30.19
CA ASP A 580 -14.53 14.82 -29.47
C ASP A 580 -13.89 16.10 -28.90
N GLY A 581 -12.56 16.21 -28.95
CA GLY A 581 -11.82 17.39 -28.51
C GLY A 581 -11.66 17.55 -26.99
N TYR A 582 -12.10 16.57 -26.18
CA TYR A 582 -11.79 16.58 -24.75
C TYR A 582 -10.31 16.22 -24.49
N PRO A 583 -9.68 16.80 -23.45
CA PRO A 583 -8.23 16.80 -23.30
C PRO A 583 -7.66 15.46 -22.83
N ASP A 584 -8.35 14.81 -21.89
CA ASP A 584 -8.06 13.45 -21.46
C ASP A 584 -8.45 12.46 -22.58
N SER A 585 -7.72 11.36 -22.74
CA SER A 585 -8.07 10.28 -23.67
C SER A 585 -9.26 9.46 -23.17
N ILE A 586 -9.94 8.76 -24.09
CA ILE A 586 -10.89 7.70 -23.73
C ILE A 586 -10.06 6.54 -23.17
N VAL A 587 -10.37 6.04 -21.99
CA VAL A 587 -9.71 4.84 -21.42
C VAL A 587 -10.65 3.65 -21.28
N TRP A 588 -11.95 3.84 -21.44
CA TRP A 588 -12.96 2.78 -21.40
C TRP A 588 -13.67 2.66 -22.76
N THR A 589 -13.42 1.56 -23.48
CA THR A 589 -14.28 1.12 -24.60
C THR A 589 -14.78 -0.31 -24.40
N HIS A 590 -14.08 -1.13 -23.62
CA HIS A 590 -14.45 -2.50 -23.29
C HIS A 590 -14.38 -2.74 -21.78
N LEU A 591 -15.28 -3.59 -21.28
CA LEU A 591 -15.21 -4.19 -19.95
C LEU A 591 -14.75 -5.65 -20.07
N LEU A 592 -13.62 -5.99 -19.46
CA LEU A 592 -13.11 -7.35 -19.32
C LEU A 592 -13.61 -7.95 -17.99
N SER A 593 -14.58 -8.85 -18.07
CA SER A 593 -15.26 -9.48 -16.92
C SER A 593 -14.83 -10.92 -16.74
N PHE A 594 -14.77 -11.39 -15.48
CA PHE A 594 -14.53 -12.79 -15.16
C PHE A 594 -15.80 -13.63 -15.37
N ASN A 595 -15.66 -14.81 -15.96
CA ASN A 595 -16.76 -15.72 -16.26
C ASN A 595 -17.24 -16.42 -14.97
N SER A 596 -18.51 -16.25 -14.60
CA SER A 596 -19.11 -16.82 -13.39
C SER A 596 -19.15 -18.36 -13.35
N THR A 597 -18.93 -19.03 -14.48
CA THR A 597 -18.76 -20.50 -14.54
C THR A 597 -17.33 -20.96 -14.26
N SER A 598 -16.35 -20.04 -14.22
CA SER A 598 -14.96 -20.36 -13.87
C SER A 598 -14.75 -20.36 -12.37
N LYS A 599 -14.04 -21.37 -11.86
CA LYS A 599 -13.60 -21.38 -10.45
C LYS A 599 -12.65 -20.22 -10.16
N GLN A 600 -12.79 -19.60 -8.99
CA GLN A 600 -11.99 -18.48 -8.49
C GLN A 600 -10.45 -18.71 -8.51
N GLU A 601 -9.98 -19.95 -8.41
CA GLU A 601 -8.54 -20.30 -8.54
C GLU A 601 -7.91 -19.90 -9.90
N ASN A 602 -8.75 -19.74 -10.93
CA ASN A 602 -8.37 -19.31 -12.28
C ASN A 602 -8.49 -17.79 -12.48
N TYR A 603 -8.97 -17.04 -11.48
CA TYR A 603 -8.93 -15.58 -11.53
C TYR A 603 -7.47 -15.12 -11.46
N TYR A 604 -7.01 -14.45 -12.52
CA TYR A 604 -5.67 -13.88 -12.59
C TYR A 604 -5.64 -12.64 -13.48
N VAL A 605 -5.48 -11.47 -12.84
CA VAL A 605 -5.15 -10.22 -13.53
C VAL A 605 -3.64 -10.20 -13.76
N LYS A 606 -3.21 -10.29 -15.02
CA LYS A 606 -1.81 -10.17 -15.41
C LYS A 606 -1.44 -8.70 -15.53
N THR A 607 -0.20 -8.36 -15.20
CA THR A 607 0.43 -7.10 -15.63
C THR A 607 1.31 -7.42 -16.83
N TYR A 608 1.25 -6.60 -17.89
CA TYR A 608 2.07 -6.73 -19.09
C TYR A 608 2.23 -5.39 -19.79
N ASN A 609 3.23 -5.27 -20.66
CA ASN A 609 3.22 -4.21 -21.68
C ASN A 609 2.58 -4.73 -22.99
N ALA A 610 1.93 -3.84 -23.72
CA ALA A 610 1.16 -4.15 -24.92
C ALA A 610 1.63 -3.40 -26.18
N ASP A 611 2.92 -3.07 -26.27
CA ASP A 611 3.56 -2.60 -27.50
C ASP A 611 3.39 -3.65 -28.63
N PRO A 612 3.11 -3.21 -29.88
CA PRO A 612 3.00 -1.83 -30.36
C PRO A 612 1.58 -1.23 -30.28
N GLU A 613 0.56 -1.95 -29.80
CA GLU A 613 -0.82 -1.43 -29.75
C GLU A 613 -1.02 -0.34 -28.68
N PHE A 614 -0.22 -0.38 -27.61
CA PHE A 614 -0.19 0.62 -26.54
C PHE A 614 1.26 1.05 -26.26
N PRO A 615 1.51 2.29 -25.78
CA PRO A 615 2.86 2.79 -25.55
C PRO A 615 3.73 1.87 -24.68
N LYS A 616 5.02 1.73 -25.00
CA LYS A 616 5.96 0.91 -24.19
C LYS A 616 6.10 1.36 -22.73
N SER A 617 5.76 2.62 -22.43
CA SER A 617 5.70 3.18 -21.08
C SER A 617 4.45 2.76 -20.28
N GLN A 618 3.41 2.26 -20.95
CA GLN A 618 2.12 1.93 -20.35
C GLN A 618 2.11 0.48 -19.85
N ASN A 619 1.77 0.29 -18.57
CA ASN A 619 1.49 -1.02 -18.00
C ASN A 619 -0.01 -1.31 -18.15
N CYS A 620 -0.33 -2.44 -18.77
CA CYS A 620 -1.68 -2.93 -18.99
C CYS A 620 -2.01 -4.03 -17.98
N TYR A 621 -3.27 -4.02 -17.52
CA TYR A 621 -3.79 -5.03 -16.60
C TYR A 621 -4.87 -5.88 -17.28
N GLY A 622 -5.00 -7.14 -16.85
CA GLY A 622 -6.05 -8.06 -17.29
C GLY A 622 -5.51 -9.24 -18.08
N GLU A 623 -6.01 -9.43 -19.31
CA GLU A 623 -5.56 -10.47 -20.22
C GLU A 623 -5.45 -9.92 -21.66
N ARG A 624 -4.23 -9.85 -22.21
CA ARG A 624 -3.94 -9.16 -23.49
C ARG A 624 -4.78 -9.67 -24.66
N ASN A 625 -4.98 -10.98 -24.78
CA ASN A 625 -5.66 -11.57 -25.95
C ASN A 625 -6.93 -12.30 -25.52
N VAL A 626 -8.00 -11.51 -25.33
CA VAL A 626 -9.27 -11.95 -24.73
C VAL A 626 -9.96 -13.05 -25.56
N SER A 627 -9.81 -13.01 -26.89
CA SER A 627 -10.36 -14.01 -27.83
C SER A 627 -9.88 -15.45 -27.57
N LYS A 628 -8.80 -15.64 -26.80
CA LYS A 628 -8.27 -16.95 -26.39
C LYS A 628 -8.46 -17.26 -24.91
N SER A 629 -9.09 -16.37 -24.13
CA SER A 629 -9.34 -16.61 -22.72
C SER A 629 -10.40 -17.70 -22.51
N LYS A 630 -10.20 -18.53 -21.49
CA LYS A 630 -11.21 -19.49 -21.00
C LYS A 630 -12.00 -18.93 -19.81
N HIS A 631 -11.54 -17.82 -19.23
CA HIS A 631 -11.93 -17.37 -17.89
C HIS A 631 -12.38 -15.91 -17.84
N PHE A 632 -11.96 -15.09 -18.81
CA PHE A 632 -12.45 -13.73 -18.99
C PHE A 632 -13.17 -13.58 -20.33
N TYR A 633 -14.06 -12.60 -20.42
CA TYR A 633 -14.72 -12.19 -21.66
C TYR A 633 -14.78 -10.67 -21.72
N ALA A 634 -14.71 -10.09 -22.92
CA ALA A 634 -14.88 -8.66 -23.13
C ALA A 634 -16.27 -8.36 -23.70
N GLN A 635 -16.85 -7.25 -23.28
CA GLN A 635 -18.06 -6.65 -23.84
C GLN A 635 -17.84 -5.15 -24.05
N GLU A 636 -18.48 -4.57 -25.06
CA GLU A 636 -18.34 -3.13 -25.33
C GLU A 636 -19.06 -2.32 -24.24
N VAL A 637 -18.44 -1.23 -23.79
CA VAL A 637 -19.03 -0.31 -22.79
C VAL A 637 -20.27 0.40 -23.36
N ALA A 638 -20.38 0.49 -24.69
CA ALA A 638 -21.53 1.04 -25.40
C ALA A 638 -22.85 0.27 -25.14
N ASP A 639 -22.78 -1.03 -24.84
CA ASP A 639 -23.95 -1.88 -24.55
C ASP A 639 -24.38 -1.82 -23.07
N LEU A 640 -23.65 -1.08 -22.22
CA LEU A 640 -23.85 -1.09 -20.77
C LEU A 640 -24.67 0.12 -20.27
N PRO A 641 -25.38 0.01 -19.12
CA PRO A 641 -26.23 1.09 -18.60
C PRO A 641 -25.53 2.43 -18.33
N PHE A 642 -24.19 2.43 -18.26
CA PHE A 642 -23.33 3.58 -18.00
C PHE A 642 -22.50 4.02 -19.23
N ALA A 643 -22.89 3.64 -20.46
CA ALA A 643 -22.15 3.91 -21.69
C ALA A 643 -21.65 5.36 -21.89
N GLY A 644 -22.43 6.37 -21.46
CA GLY A 644 -22.07 7.79 -21.57
C GLY A 644 -21.08 8.31 -20.51
N LEU A 645 -20.85 7.55 -19.44
CA LEU A 645 -20.13 7.99 -18.24
C LEU A 645 -18.70 8.47 -18.52
N GLU A 646 -18.00 7.82 -19.46
CA GLU A 646 -16.63 8.19 -19.85
C GLU A 646 -16.57 9.56 -20.52
N THR A 647 -17.58 9.89 -21.35
CA THR A 647 -17.70 11.21 -21.99
C THR A 647 -18.03 12.30 -20.98
N ASP A 648 -18.93 12.01 -20.04
CA ASP A 648 -19.29 12.95 -18.96
C ASP A 648 -18.10 13.27 -18.05
N LEU A 649 -17.35 12.25 -17.65
CA LEU A 649 -16.15 12.42 -16.81
C LEU A 649 -15.08 13.28 -17.48
N ARG A 650 -14.75 13.00 -18.75
CA ARG A 650 -13.75 13.76 -19.52
C ARG A 650 -14.19 15.22 -19.75
N ARG A 651 -15.49 15.43 -19.99
CA ARG A 651 -16.13 16.76 -20.07
C ARG A 651 -15.99 17.54 -18.76
N PHE A 652 -16.37 16.94 -17.64
CA PHE A 652 -16.34 17.59 -16.33
C PHE A 652 -14.92 17.83 -15.81
N ALA A 653 -13.96 16.95 -16.13
CA ALA A 653 -12.54 17.17 -15.80
C ALA A 653 -11.96 18.39 -16.51
N ALA A 654 -12.28 18.57 -17.80
CA ALA A 654 -11.90 19.76 -18.56
C ALA A 654 -12.53 21.04 -17.99
N GLU A 655 -13.82 20.98 -17.63
CA GLU A 655 -14.54 22.09 -16.99
C GLU A 655 -13.88 22.53 -15.66
N ALA A 656 -13.45 21.56 -14.84
CA ALA A 656 -12.72 21.84 -13.60
C ALA A 656 -11.42 22.62 -13.85
N VAL A 657 -10.72 22.32 -14.93
CA VAL A 657 -9.48 23.01 -15.31
C VAL A 657 -9.74 24.43 -15.80
N GLU A 658 -10.83 24.68 -16.53
CA GLU A 658 -11.18 26.04 -16.95
C GLU A 658 -11.67 26.90 -15.77
N ILE A 659 -12.44 26.33 -14.82
CA ILE A 659 -12.80 27.03 -13.56
C ILE A 659 -11.56 27.34 -12.70
N LYS A 660 -10.52 26.51 -12.78
CA LYS A 660 -9.23 26.75 -12.09
C LYS A 660 -8.41 27.88 -12.73
N LYS A 661 -8.54 28.08 -14.05
CA LYS A 661 -7.84 29.11 -14.84
C LYS A 661 -8.50 30.50 -14.75
N ALA A 662 -9.82 30.56 -14.62
CA ALA A 662 -10.60 31.78 -14.36
C ALA A 662 -10.32 32.37 -12.97
#